data_AF-A0A1Y4G5A7-F1
#
_entry.id   AF-A0A1Y4G5A7-F1
#
_cell.length_a   1.000
_cell.length_b   1.000
_cell.length_c   1.000
_cell.angle_alpha   90.00
_cell.angle_beta   90.00
_cell.angle_gamma   90.00
#
_symmetry.space_group_name_H-M   'P 1'
#
loop_
_entity.id
_entity.type
_entity.pdbx_description
1 polymer ?
#
loop_
_entity_poly.entity_id
_entity_poly.type
_entity_poly.pdbx_seq_one_letter_code
_entity_poly.pdbx_strand_id
1 'polypeptide(L)'
;MDGRLGAGRRFVAFALGAALACGLAPAAALGEPSVLERTGDAVDVQNADDAERTAGAPGESSQGEGADGAQGTRDGAEEFEPASEPELPCESESGFNPDLSSESEPGLGSEPSPAPADFVDPADAASFDPREKGLVTPVRNQGSDDLCGPFASMASLETSLVYDGVATDELVEKGLSPYQAVYFARMGDEEREAGGLNAFMPDVPYAGGVAPFAVAGSLAAGKGASIAQEGVTDWANPQLDEALRFQSDVRLTGTAHFNFNAAAYWETPGGGEEGLAAVKRVVAHEGPVVAEFCSDQRFGNFNDRESCYYTAPGTTGAVPDHYVAIVGWDDGFSRESFNEWMRPESDGAWLAKNSWGGDWGESGYFWISYEDATLSAQAALFGEVKREGEAIYQYDASGWTDSLSMGGSVGWAANVFTSGRDETLERVQFCTTGIGTSYAVEVHRGATDADPRGGEVAATCTGVRGMPGYVTVALDEPVALSAGETFSVVVRLENESYAYPLAVETFTPDPEFPDAEPTYMGYDAQGSREVSWVSVDGVIWEDPAGYGRDLAQGGTWGDEGAGAGSANAQTVSKVSSAHSYVTNVCVKALTMPCEAGGGEGEDGDAGGECDVDGDDGNAAQTGGSSDGPAALADTGDVAAPVATSLAVFAVVLAVFVVAMTRRVATDGRCGNGRKRRALP
;
A
#
# COMPACT_ATOMS: atom_id res chain seq x y z
N MET A 1 31.70 -62.47 -21.77
CA MET A 1 30.33 -63.01 -21.85
C MET A 1 29.42 -61.87 -21.40
N ASP A 2 29.21 -60.82 -22.20
CA ASP A 2 28.44 -60.72 -23.45
C ASP A 2 26.95 -61.08 -23.34
N GLY A 3 26.10 -60.10 -23.66
CA GLY A 3 24.71 -60.24 -24.16
C GLY A 3 23.69 -59.37 -23.41
N ARG A 4 23.28 -58.16 -23.86
CA ARG A 4 22.31 -57.82 -24.96
C ARG A 4 20.90 -58.39 -24.69
N LEU A 5 19.73 -57.75 -24.84
CA LEU A 5 19.09 -56.62 -25.57
C LEU A 5 17.79 -56.27 -24.79
N GLY A 6 17.00 -55.20 -24.97
CA GLY A 6 16.79 -54.24 -26.04
C GLY A 6 15.55 -53.36 -25.76
N ALA A 7 15.39 -52.32 -26.58
CA ALA A 7 14.49 -51.17 -26.48
C ALA A 7 12.99 -51.45 -26.74
N GLY A 8 12.11 -50.48 -26.40
CA GLY A 8 10.73 -50.47 -26.93
C GLY A 8 9.73 -49.47 -26.31
N ARG A 9 9.70 -48.25 -26.86
CA ARG A 9 8.75 -47.12 -26.77
C ARG A 9 7.21 -47.39 -26.64
N ARG A 10 6.56 -46.46 -25.91
CA ARG A 10 5.30 -45.67 -26.16
C ARG A 10 3.89 -46.27 -25.94
N PHE A 11 3.10 -45.57 -25.09
CA PHE A 11 1.77 -44.95 -25.32
C PHE A 11 1.38 -44.16 -24.03
N VAL A 12 1.46 -42.82 -23.98
CA VAL A 12 0.38 -41.80 -24.12
C VAL A 12 -0.94 -42.12 -23.41
N ALA A 13 -1.26 -41.34 -22.37
CA ALA A 13 -2.61 -40.84 -22.09
C ALA A 13 -2.51 -39.50 -21.34
N PHE A 14 -3.00 -38.46 -22.00
CA PHE A 14 -3.25 -37.07 -21.58
C PHE A 14 -4.69 -36.97 -21.06
N ALA A 15 -4.96 -36.14 -20.05
CA ALA A 15 -6.23 -35.43 -19.75
C ALA A 15 -6.27 -35.09 -18.25
N LEU A 16 -6.75 -33.94 -17.76
CA LEU A 16 -7.14 -32.62 -18.27
C LEU A 16 -7.61 -31.89 -16.98
N GLY A 17 -7.20 -30.65 -16.73
CA GLY A 17 -7.64 -29.95 -15.52
C GLY A 17 -7.06 -28.56 -15.34
N ALA A 18 -7.25 -27.68 -16.31
CA ALA A 18 -7.14 -26.23 -16.13
C ALA A 18 -8.09 -25.55 -17.12
N ALA A 19 -9.06 -24.79 -16.59
CA ALA A 19 -9.74 -23.62 -17.16
C ALA A 19 -11.09 -23.43 -16.49
N LEU A 20 -11.24 -22.41 -15.63
CA LEU A 20 -12.39 -21.50 -15.58
C LEU A 20 -12.19 -20.48 -14.44
N ALA A 21 -11.89 -19.22 -14.79
CA ALA A 21 -12.42 -18.00 -14.16
C ALA A 21 -11.91 -16.74 -14.91
N CYS A 22 -12.27 -16.62 -16.19
CA CYS A 22 -12.43 -15.29 -16.80
C CYS A 22 -13.91 -15.16 -17.14
N GLY A 23 -14.59 -14.24 -16.46
CA GLY A 23 -16.00 -13.95 -16.69
C GLY A 23 -16.20 -13.22 -18.01
N LEU A 24 -16.73 -13.94 -19.00
CA LEU A 24 -17.52 -13.35 -20.08
C LEU A 24 -18.84 -14.14 -20.15
N ALA A 25 -19.95 -13.42 -20.01
CA ALA A 25 -21.30 -13.94 -19.93
C ALA A 25 -21.66 -14.87 -21.12
N PRO A 26 -22.36 -15.99 -20.90
CA PRO A 26 -22.81 -16.82 -22.02
C PRO A 26 -24.17 -16.34 -22.54
N ALA A 27 -24.19 -15.98 -23.82
CA ALA A 27 -25.39 -15.95 -24.64
C ALA A 27 -25.95 -17.37 -24.80
N ALA A 28 -27.21 -17.57 -24.42
CA ALA A 28 -27.93 -18.82 -24.58
C ALA A 28 -28.30 -19.10 -26.05
N ALA A 29 -27.97 -20.31 -26.52
CA ALA A 29 -28.32 -20.79 -27.85
C ALA A 29 -29.72 -21.44 -27.90
N LEU A 30 -30.54 -20.91 -28.81
CA LEU A 30 -31.38 -21.60 -29.79
C LEU A 30 -32.39 -22.67 -29.30
N GLY A 31 -33.65 -22.24 -29.20
CA GLY A 31 -34.84 -23.04 -29.51
C GLY A 31 -35.48 -22.56 -30.82
N GLU A 32 -35.90 -23.49 -31.67
CA GLU A 32 -36.28 -23.31 -33.08
C GLU A 32 -37.36 -22.23 -33.38
N PRO A 33 -37.29 -21.53 -34.54
CA PRO A 33 -38.36 -20.65 -34.98
C PRO A 33 -39.29 -21.33 -36.01
N SER A 34 -40.60 -21.21 -35.77
CA SER A 34 -41.64 -21.45 -36.76
C SER A 34 -41.81 -20.24 -37.70
N VAL A 35 -41.56 -20.50 -38.99
CA VAL A 35 -42.16 -19.92 -40.22
C VAL A 35 -42.96 -18.60 -40.08
N LEU A 36 -42.45 -17.54 -40.72
CA LEU A 36 -43.25 -16.69 -41.63
C LEU A 36 -42.35 -15.79 -42.51
N GLU A 37 -42.62 -15.86 -43.82
CA GLU A 37 -41.92 -15.19 -44.92
C GLU A 37 -42.02 -13.66 -44.89
N ARG A 38 -40.95 -12.97 -45.33
CA ARG A 38 -41.00 -12.03 -46.47
C ARG A 38 -39.63 -11.42 -46.84
N THR A 39 -39.21 -11.69 -48.09
CA THR A 39 -38.59 -10.78 -49.10
C THR A 39 -37.64 -9.69 -48.58
N GLY A 40 -36.36 -9.62 -48.92
CA GLY A 40 -35.72 -9.82 -50.22
C GLY A 40 -35.05 -8.50 -50.62
N ASP A 41 -33.71 -8.48 -50.65
CA ASP A 41 -32.84 -7.84 -51.66
C ASP A 41 -31.47 -7.47 -51.08
N ALA A 42 -30.45 -7.98 -51.76
CA ALA A 42 -29.04 -7.82 -51.49
C ALA A 42 -28.47 -6.60 -52.19
N VAL A 43 -27.49 -5.91 -51.59
CA VAL A 43 -26.36 -5.32 -52.33
C VAL A 43 -25.10 -5.39 -51.45
N ASP A 44 -24.05 -5.87 -52.12
CA ASP A 44 -22.68 -6.18 -51.71
C ASP A 44 -21.79 -4.92 -51.80
N VAL A 45 -20.87 -4.69 -50.86
CA VAL A 45 -19.67 -3.85 -51.10
C VAL A 45 -18.47 -4.43 -50.36
N GLN A 46 -17.51 -4.88 -51.17
CA GLN A 46 -16.17 -5.32 -50.81
C GLN A 46 -15.14 -4.17 -50.84
N ASN A 47 -14.07 -4.37 -50.06
CA ASN A 47 -12.67 -3.93 -50.20
C ASN A 47 -12.35 -2.42 -50.04
N ALA A 48 -11.51 -1.99 -49.10
CA ALA A 48 -10.09 -2.33 -48.81
C ALA A 48 -9.08 -1.63 -49.73
N ASP A 49 -7.98 -1.23 -49.08
CA ASP A 49 -6.64 -0.93 -49.59
C ASP A 49 -6.21 0.54 -49.83
N ASP A 50 -5.35 0.96 -48.89
CA ASP A 50 -3.91 1.23 -49.10
C ASP A 50 -3.36 2.66 -49.12
N ALA A 51 -2.24 2.73 -48.42
CA ALA A 51 -1.35 3.85 -48.14
C ALA A 51 -0.45 4.22 -49.33
N GLU A 52 0.05 5.46 -49.36
CA GLU A 52 1.50 5.76 -49.29
C GLU A 52 1.81 7.26 -49.49
N ARG A 53 2.58 7.78 -48.52
CA ARG A 53 3.80 8.62 -48.63
C ARG A 53 3.85 10.00 -49.33
N THR A 54 4.48 10.90 -48.55
CA THR A 54 5.55 11.89 -48.85
C THR A 54 5.24 13.38 -49.04
N ALA A 55 5.62 14.13 -47.99
CA ALA A 55 6.55 15.27 -47.92
C ALA A 55 6.39 16.50 -48.84
N GLY A 56 6.29 17.68 -48.19
CA GLY A 56 6.58 19.00 -48.78
C GLY A 56 6.35 20.12 -47.77
N ALA A 57 7.43 20.66 -47.21
CA ALA A 57 7.45 21.85 -46.34
C ALA A 57 7.54 23.16 -47.18
N PRO A 58 7.72 24.37 -46.59
CA PRO A 58 6.69 25.43 -46.54
C PRO A 58 7.05 26.69 -47.35
N GLY A 59 6.13 27.64 -47.46
CA GLY A 59 6.32 28.92 -48.13
C GLY A 59 5.75 30.10 -47.34
N GLU A 60 6.61 31.11 -47.17
CA GLU A 60 6.48 32.35 -46.38
C GLU A 60 5.48 33.40 -46.91
N SER A 61 5.28 34.43 -46.05
CA SER A 61 5.14 35.89 -46.33
C SER A 61 3.85 36.51 -45.77
N SER A 62 3.76 37.77 -45.35
CA SER A 62 4.64 38.76 -44.73
C SER A 62 3.77 40.02 -44.51
N GLN A 63 3.93 40.66 -43.35
CA GLN A 63 3.84 42.11 -43.07
C GLN A 63 2.61 42.97 -43.46
N GLY A 64 2.24 43.86 -42.52
CA GLY A 64 1.48 45.09 -42.80
C GLY A 64 0.97 45.81 -41.55
N GLU A 65 1.77 46.75 -41.03
CA GLU A 65 1.46 47.69 -39.94
C GLU A 65 0.38 48.72 -40.27
N GLY A 66 -0.23 49.35 -39.25
CA GLY A 66 -0.96 50.61 -39.38
C GLY A 66 -1.72 51.03 -38.10
N ALA A 67 -1.37 52.21 -37.57
CA ALA A 67 -1.64 52.72 -36.23
C ALA A 67 -2.86 53.68 -36.08
N ASP A 68 -2.95 54.28 -34.88
CA ASP A 68 -3.84 55.34 -34.32
C ASP A 68 -4.98 54.81 -33.42
N GLY A 69 -5.21 55.22 -32.16
CA GLY A 69 -4.72 56.37 -31.38
C GLY A 69 -5.93 57.17 -30.86
N ALA A 70 -6.29 57.06 -29.57
CA ALA A 70 -7.08 58.09 -28.84
C ALA A 70 -7.15 57.83 -27.32
N GLN A 71 -6.98 58.93 -26.59
CA GLN A 71 -6.78 59.07 -25.14
C GLN A 71 -8.08 59.05 -24.32
N GLY A 72 -7.95 58.76 -23.02
CA GLY A 72 -8.99 59.03 -22.01
C GLY A 72 -8.49 58.79 -20.58
N THR A 73 -7.94 59.83 -19.97
CA THR A 73 -7.47 59.93 -18.57
C THR A 73 -8.60 59.85 -17.54
N ARG A 74 -8.35 59.24 -16.36
CA ARG A 74 -8.64 59.85 -15.04
C ARG A 74 -8.01 59.07 -13.88
N ASP A 75 -7.45 59.85 -12.97
CA ASP A 75 -6.61 59.51 -11.83
C ASP A 75 -7.34 58.83 -10.65
N GLY A 76 -6.56 58.04 -9.90
CA GLY A 76 -6.42 58.18 -8.45
C GLY A 76 -7.13 57.16 -7.56
N ALA A 77 -6.36 56.24 -6.95
CA ALA A 77 -6.16 56.19 -5.49
C ALA A 77 -5.42 54.90 -5.06
N GLU A 78 -4.30 55.12 -4.37
CA GLU A 78 -3.71 54.35 -3.25
C GLU A 78 -3.32 52.87 -3.46
N GLU A 79 -2.01 52.71 -3.66
CA GLU A 79 -1.21 51.49 -3.65
C GLU A 79 -0.96 51.07 -2.19
N PHE A 80 -1.49 49.91 -1.80
CA PHE A 80 -1.14 49.22 -0.56
C PHE A 80 -0.19 48.07 -0.93
N GLU A 81 1.06 48.16 -0.46
CA GLU A 81 2.02 47.05 -0.57
C GLU A 81 1.71 45.98 0.49
N PRO A 82 1.68 44.69 0.14
CA PRO A 82 1.77 43.62 1.12
C PRO A 82 3.23 43.34 1.50
N ALA A 83 3.41 43.07 2.78
CA ALA A 83 4.67 42.95 3.48
C ALA A 83 5.52 41.76 3.04
N SER A 84 6.83 41.97 3.18
CA SER A 84 7.96 41.06 2.99
C SER A 84 7.82 39.70 3.65
N GLU A 85 8.12 38.66 2.87
CA GLU A 85 8.40 37.28 3.28
C GLU A 85 9.60 37.24 4.24
N PRO A 86 9.59 36.42 5.30
CA PRO A 86 10.80 36.12 6.06
C PRO A 86 11.62 35.03 5.37
N GLU A 87 12.87 35.37 5.03
CA GLU A 87 13.89 34.43 4.54
C GLU A 87 14.19 33.35 5.61
N LEU A 88 14.17 32.09 5.17
CA LEU A 88 14.50 30.91 5.96
C LEU A 88 16.03 30.78 6.16
N PRO A 89 16.55 30.54 7.37
CA PRO A 89 17.93 30.11 7.56
C PRO A 89 18.04 28.59 7.39
N CYS A 90 18.91 28.16 6.47
CA CYS A 90 19.26 26.77 6.25
C CYS A 90 20.36 26.31 7.23
N GLU A 91 20.08 25.31 8.06
CA GLU A 91 21.10 24.37 8.54
C GLU A 91 20.49 22.97 8.46
N SER A 92 20.95 22.18 7.48
CA SER A 92 20.60 20.77 7.32
C SER A 92 21.79 19.91 7.75
N GLU A 93 21.54 18.94 8.63
CA GLU A 93 22.43 17.79 8.78
C GLU A 93 22.03 16.70 7.76
N SER A 94 23.03 16.26 7.01
CA SER A 94 23.07 15.13 6.07
C SER A 94 21.97 15.04 4.99
N GLY A 95 22.22 15.71 3.86
CA GLY A 95 21.58 15.44 2.58
C GLY A 95 22.56 15.72 1.44
N PHE A 96 22.98 14.68 0.74
CA PHE A 96 23.92 14.70 -0.39
C PHE A 96 23.33 15.44 -1.60
N ASN A 97 24.11 16.34 -2.22
CA ASN A 97 23.68 17.22 -3.31
C ASN A 97 24.68 17.10 -4.49
N PRO A 98 24.29 16.64 -5.69
CA PRO A 98 25.23 16.47 -6.80
C PRO A 98 25.13 17.64 -7.79
N ASP A 99 26.12 18.54 -7.83
CA ASP A 99 26.48 19.20 -9.09
C ASP A 99 27.96 19.65 -9.11
N LEU A 100 28.63 19.32 -10.21
CA LEU A 100 30.02 19.65 -10.52
C LEU A 100 30.05 20.66 -11.67
N SER A 101 30.57 21.85 -11.43
CA SER A 101 31.69 22.45 -12.22
C SER A 101 31.85 23.96 -11.98
N SER A 102 32.99 24.35 -11.41
CA SER A 102 33.67 25.58 -11.83
C SER A 102 35.15 25.53 -11.43
N GLU A 103 36.03 25.69 -12.42
CA GLU A 103 37.48 25.83 -12.21
C GLU A 103 37.86 27.31 -12.01
N SER A 104 38.67 27.62 -10.99
CA SER A 104 39.89 28.45 -11.14
C SER A 104 40.72 28.59 -9.83
N GLU A 105 42.03 28.41 -9.98
CA GLU A 105 43.19 28.29 -9.06
C GLU A 105 43.65 29.60 -8.32
N PRO A 106 44.78 29.63 -7.54
CA PRO A 106 45.13 28.87 -6.33
C PRO A 106 45.67 29.77 -5.19
N GLY A 107 45.62 29.32 -3.92
CA GLY A 107 46.13 30.07 -2.77
C GLY A 107 46.76 29.21 -1.67
N LEU A 108 48.08 28.99 -1.78
CA LEU A 108 49.08 28.70 -0.73
C LEU A 108 48.62 28.08 0.62
N GLY A 109 48.82 26.76 0.76
CA GLY A 109 49.71 26.21 1.78
C GLY A 109 49.15 25.78 3.14
N SER A 110 48.48 24.63 3.19
CA SER A 110 48.54 23.68 4.31
C SER A 110 48.46 22.26 3.76
N GLU A 111 49.35 21.37 4.22
CA GLU A 111 49.39 19.98 3.76
C GLU A 111 48.03 19.30 3.99
N PRO A 112 47.41 18.65 2.98
CA PRO A 112 46.16 17.97 3.18
C PRO A 112 46.38 16.73 4.06
N SER A 113 45.60 16.67 5.14
CA SER A 113 45.28 15.41 5.82
C SER A 113 44.92 14.35 4.77
N PRO A 114 45.32 13.07 4.92
CA PRO A 114 44.96 12.04 3.95
C PRO A 114 43.44 12.07 3.73
N ALA A 115 43.04 12.27 2.47
CA ALA A 115 41.64 12.20 2.07
C ALA A 115 41.04 10.87 2.57
N PRO A 116 39.80 10.86 3.08
CA PRO A 116 39.14 9.60 3.40
C PRO A 116 39.14 8.74 2.14
N ALA A 117 39.47 7.44 2.29
CA ALA A 117 39.43 6.50 1.19
C ALA A 117 38.10 6.64 0.43
N ASP A 118 38.15 6.69 -0.90
CA ASP A 118 36.99 6.83 -1.77
C ASP A 118 35.91 5.83 -1.36
N PHE A 119 34.90 6.29 -0.62
CA PHE A 119 33.75 5.48 -0.25
C PHE A 119 32.91 5.34 -1.51
N VAL A 120 32.96 4.17 -2.13
CA VAL A 120 32.06 3.83 -3.25
C VAL A 120 30.72 3.48 -2.64
N ASP A 121 29.67 4.20 -3.02
CA ASP A 121 28.30 3.89 -2.65
C ASP A 121 28.00 2.43 -3.04
N PRO A 122 27.53 1.55 -2.13
CA PRO A 122 27.17 0.19 -2.47
C PRO A 122 26.16 0.08 -3.63
N ALA A 123 25.31 1.08 -3.86
CA ALA A 123 24.39 1.16 -4.99
C ALA A 123 25.10 1.29 -6.35
N ASP A 124 26.31 1.86 -6.38
CA ASP A 124 27.14 2.03 -7.57
C ASP A 124 28.04 0.81 -7.83
N ALA A 125 28.00 -0.20 -6.97
CA ALA A 125 28.78 -1.41 -7.14
C ALA A 125 28.22 -2.27 -8.29
N ALA A 126 29.13 -2.89 -9.06
CA ALA A 126 28.75 -3.82 -10.12
C ALA A 126 27.99 -5.06 -9.61
N SER A 127 28.10 -5.36 -8.31
CA SER A 127 27.37 -6.46 -7.68
C SER A 127 27.14 -6.19 -6.20
N PHE A 128 26.00 -6.62 -5.69
CA PHE A 128 25.66 -6.57 -4.28
C PHE A 128 24.94 -7.86 -3.88
N ASP A 129 25.55 -8.62 -2.97
CA ASP A 129 24.95 -9.81 -2.37
C ASP A 129 24.82 -9.62 -0.85
N PRO A 130 23.60 -9.45 -0.31
CA PRO A 130 23.39 -9.25 1.12
C PRO A 130 23.55 -10.54 1.92
N ARG A 131 23.53 -11.73 1.29
CA ARG A 131 23.62 -13.02 1.98
C ARG A 131 24.97 -13.17 2.69
N GLU A 132 26.04 -12.70 2.05
CA GLU A 132 27.40 -12.73 2.61
C GLU A 132 27.60 -11.69 3.72
N LYS A 133 26.71 -10.69 3.79
CA LYS A 133 26.77 -9.57 4.75
C LYS A 133 25.90 -9.79 5.98
N GLY A 134 25.13 -10.87 6.03
CA GLY A 134 24.15 -11.12 7.10
C GLY A 134 22.93 -10.19 7.05
N LEU A 135 22.69 -9.54 5.90
CA LEU A 135 21.59 -8.60 5.69
C LEU A 135 20.34 -9.27 5.10
N VAL A 136 20.08 -10.53 5.49
CA VAL A 136 18.95 -11.33 5.02
C VAL A 136 18.34 -12.14 6.15
N THR A 137 17.03 -12.31 6.12
CA THR A 137 16.33 -13.29 6.96
C THR A 137 16.19 -14.64 6.23
N PRO A 138 15.88 -15.75 6.93
CA PRO A 138 15.65 -17.06 6.30
C PRO A 138 14.57 -17.04 5.21
N VAL A 139 14.69 -17.94 4.23
CA VAL A 139 13.68 -18.15 3.17
C VAL A 139 12.51 -18.93 3.75
N ARG A 140 11.32 -18.33 3.71
CA ARG A 140 10.07 -18.91 4.20
C ARG A 140 9.38 -19.76 3.14
N ASN A 141 8.34 -20.50 3.51
CA ASN A 141 7.61 -21.39 2.62
C ASN A 141 6.10 -21.12 2.68
N GLN A 142 5.52 -20.65 1.57
CA GLN A 142 4.08 -20.39 1.42
C GLN A 142 3.24 -21.66 1.18
N GLY A 143 3.89 -22.82 1.01
CA GLY A 143 3.21 -24.07 0.72
C GLY A 143 2.47 -24.03 -0.62
N SER A 144 1.19 -24.38 -0.60
CA SER A 144 0.31 -24.39 -1.78
C SER A 144 -0.63 -23.18 -1.84
N ASP A 145 -0.42 -22.19 -0.97
CA ASP A 145 -1.28 -21.01 -0.89
C ASP A 145 -0.79 -19.91 -1.86
N ASP A 146 -1.69 -19.06 -2.34
CA ASP A 146 -1.39 -17.98 -3.28
C ASP A 146 -0.86 -16.72 -2.57
N LEU A 147 0.09 -16.89 -1.64
CA LEU A 147 0.54 -15.85 -0.70
C LEU A 147 1.92 -15.25 -1.02
N CYS A 148 2.44 -15.43 -2.23
CA CYS A 148 3.75 -14.90 -2.61
C CYS A 148 3.90 -13.39 -2.36
N GLY A 149 2.86 -12.60 -2.64
CA GLY A 149 2.85 -11.14 -2.40
C GLY A 149 3.02 -10.77 -0.92
N PRO A 150 2.17 -11.27 -0.02
CA PRO A 150 2.34 -11.11 1.43
C PRO A 150 3.70 -11.60 1.95
N PHE A 151 4.18 -12.76 1.48
CA PHE A 151 5.50 -13.28 1.88
C PHE A 151 6.64 -12.36 1.43
N ALA A 152 6.61 -11.85 0.20
CA ALA A 152 7.62 -10.91 -0.29
C ALA A 152 7.54 -9.56 0.46
N SER A 153 6.33 -9.08 0.76
CA SER A 153 6.10 -7.84 1.51
C SER A 153 6.62 -7.95 2.95
N MET A 154 6.35 -9.06 3.63
CA MET A 154 6.92 -9.33 4.96
C MET A 154 8.43 -9.45 4.91
N ALA A 155 8.98 -10.11 3.88
CA ALA A 155 10.43 -10.21 3.70
C ALA A 155 11.09 -8.84 3.49
N SER A 156 10.45 -7.92 2.76
CA SER A 156 10.90 -6.53 2.61
C SER A 156 10.89 -5.80 3.95
N LEU A 157 9.74 -5.80 4.64
CA LEU A 157 9.57 -5.12 5.93
C LEU A 157 10.51 -5.66 7.02
N GLU A 158 10.56 -6.97 7.25
CA GLU A 158 11.39 -7.55 8.32
C GLU A 158 12.89 -7.36 8.05
N THR A 159 13.30 -7.35 6.78
CA THR A 159 14.71 -7.14 6.42
C THR A 159 15.10 -5.67 6.54
N SER A 160 14.18 -4.70 6.40
CA SER A 160 14.50 -3.29 6.69
C SER A 160 15.00 -3.10 8.13
N LEU A 161 14.39 -3.78 9.11
CA LEU A 161 14.87 -3.76 10.51
C LEU A 161 16.25 -4.44 10.68
N VAL A 162 16.62 -5.37 9.80
CA VAL A 162 17.97 -5.97 9.78
C VAL A 162 19.00 -4.96 9.28
N TYR A 163 18.64 -4.17 8.25
CA TYR A 163 19.49 -3.09 7.73
C TYR A 163 19.74 -2.02 8.80
N ASP A 164 18.70 -1.66 9.55
CA ASP A 164 18.78 -0.70 10.66
C ASP A 164 19.48 -1.26 11.91
N GLY A 165 19.75 -2.56 11.95
CA GLY A 165 20.39 -3.22 13.09
C GLY A 165 19.49 -3.32 14.34
N VAL A 166 18.18 -3.20 14.18
CA VAL A 166 17.18 -3.23 15.27
C VAL A 166 16.32 -4.49 15.28
N ALA A 167 16.45 -5.37 14.28
CA ALA A 167 15.75 -6.65 14.24
C ALA A 167 16.12 -7.55 15.43
N THR A 168 15.11 -8.09 16.12
CA THR A 168 15.32 -9.06 17.20
C THR A 168 15.68 -10.44 16.64
N ASP A 169 16.40 -11.26 17.42
CA ASP A 169 16.70 -12.65 17.04
C ASP A 169 15.41 -13.44 16.76
N GLU A 170 14.35 -13.18 17.52
CA GLU A 170 13.04 -13.82 17.34
C GLU A 170 12.38 -13.42 16.02
N LEU A 171 12.43 -12.13 15.66
CA LEU A 171 11.96 -11.64 14.36
C LEU A 171 12.74 -12.29 13.21
N VAL A 172 14.07 -12.37 13.31
CA VAL A 172 14.90 -13.01 12.28
C VAL A 172 14.60 -14.51 12.20
N GLU A 173 14.43 -15.20 13.32
CA GLU A 173 14.16 -16.64 13.37
C GLU A 173 12.79 -16.98 12.78
N LYS A 174 11.73 -16.29 13.20
CA LYS A 174 10.34 -16.63 12.87
C LYS A 174 9.77 -15.86 11.69
N GLY A 175 10.20 -14.62 11.52
CA GLY A 175 9.68 -13.68 10.52
C GLY A 175 8.33 -13.08 10.91
N LEU A 176 7.89 -12.09 10.15
CA LEU A 176 6.53 -11.55 10.27
C LEU A 176 5.50 -12.50 9.66
N SER A 177 4.25 -12.44 10.13
CA SER A 177 3.16 -13.29 9.64
C SER A 177 2.55 -12.79 8.33
N PRO A 178 2.79 -13.45 7.17
CA PRO A 178 2.10 -13.11 5.94
C PRO A 178 0.61 -13.48 5.98
N TYR A 179 0.21 -14.47 6.81
CA TYR A 179 -1.19 -14.89 6.97
C TYR A 179 -1.99 -13.84 7.74
N GLN A 180 -1.43 -13.24 8.78
CA GLN A 180 -2.08 -12.18 9.52
C GLN A 180 -2.20 -10.91 8.65
N ALA A 181 -1.10 -10.52 8.00
CA ALA A 181 -1.05 -9.34 7.13
C ALA A 181 -2.13 -9.42 6.03
N VAL A 182 -2.21 -10.55 5.32
CA VAL A 182 -3.17 -10.71 4.22
C VAL A 182 -4.62 -10.82 4.70
N TYR A 183 -4.85 -11.46 5.85
CA TYR A 183 -6.19 -11.63 6.37
C TYR A 183 -6.80 -10.27 6.71
N PHE A 184 -6.12 -9.44 7.48
CA PHE A 184 -6.63 -8.11 7.84
C PHE A 184 -6.47 -7.04 6.75
N ALA A 185 -5.83 -7.36 5.63
CA ALA A 185 -5.89 -6.56 4.42
C ALA A 185 -7.15 -6.82 3.57
N ARG A 186 -7.93 -7.87 3.88
CA ARG A 186 -9.10 -8.30 3.09
C ARG A 186 -10.36 -8.54 3.90
N MET A 187 -10.19 -8.89 5.18
CA MET A 187 -11.28 -9.34 6.03
C MET A 187 -11.64 -8.24 7.02
N GLY A 188 -12.88 -7.81 6.90
CA GLY A 188 -13.55 -6.79 7.71
C GLY A 188 -14.58 -6.11 6.82
N ASP A 189 -15.42 -5.27 7.41
CA ASP A 189 -16.51 -4.67 6.64
C ASP A 189 -15.95 -3.59 5.69
N GLU A 190 -15.02 -2.77 6.17
CA GLU A 190 -14.31 -1.73 5.41
C GLU A 190 -13.41 -2.33 4.32
N GLU A 191 -12.62 -3.38 4.63
CA GLU A 191 -11.73 -3.98 3.63
C GLU A 191 -12.50 -4.66 2.49
N ARG A 192 -13.68 -5.23 2.78
CA ARG A 192 -14.55 -5.80 1.74
C ARG A 192 -15.11 -4.71 0.85
N GLU A 193 -15.54 -3.59 1.43
CA GLU A 193 -16.00 -2.43 0.66
C GLU A 193 -14.88 -1.84 -0.21
N ALA A 194 -13.67 -1.70 0.34
CA ALA A 194 -12.50 -1.22 -0.40
C ALA A 194 -12.12 -2.15 -1.55
N GLY A 195 -12.25 -3.46 -1.36
CA GLY A 195 -12.03 -4.47 -2.38
C GLY A 195 -13.12 -4.54 -3.46
N GLY A 196 -14.18 -3.73 -3.38
CA GLY A 196 -15.36 -3.83 -4.25
C GLY A 196 -16.08 -5.18 -4.11
N LEU A 197 -15.86 -5.88 -3.00
CA LEU A 197 -16.43 -7.20 -2.76
C LEU A 197 -17.85 -7.03 -2.24
N ASN A 198 -18.83 -7.51 -3.00
CA ASN A 198 -20.19 -7.57 -2.50
C ASN A 198 -20.31 -8.57 -1.32
N ALA A 199 -21.32 -8.37 -0.47
CA ALA A 199 -21.59 -9.20 0.72
C ALA A 199 -21.86 -10.70 0.43
N PHE A 200 -21.86 -11.11 -0.85
CA PHE A 200 -22.09 -12.49 -1.30
C PHE A 200 -20.81 -13.19 -1.77
N MET A 201 -19.69 -12.47 -1.86
CA MET A 201 -18.38 -13.07 -2.16
C MET A 201 -17.97 -14.01 -1.00
N PRO A 202 -17.51 -15.24 -1.31
CA PRO A 202 -17.09 -16.17 -0.28
C PRO A 202 -15.83 -15.67 0.43
N ASP A 203 -15.73 -15.95 1.73
CA ASP A 203 -14.56 -15.63 2.54
C ASP A 203 -13.36 -16.49 2.09
N VAL A 204 -12.53 -15.91 1.21
CA VAL A 204 -11.31 -16.53 0.70
C VAL A 204 -10.10 -15.59 0.91
N PRO A 205 -9.75 -15.28 2.17
CA PRO A 205 -8.70 -14.30 2.49
C PRO A 205 -7.37 -14.60 1.79
N TYR A 206 -7.06 -15.88 1.56
CA TYR A 206 -5.78 -16.34 1.04
C TYR A 206 -5.75 -16.66 -0.46
N ALA A 207 -6.83 -16.41 -1.20
CA ALA A 207 -6.92 -16.78 -2.62
C ALA A 207 -6.53 -15.64 -3.59
N GLY A 208 -5.92 -15.98 -4.72
CA GLY A 208 -5.81 -15.07 -5.87
C GLY A 208 -4.73 -13.99 -5.79
N GLY A 209 -3.74 -14.14 -4.91
CA GLY A 209 -2.63 -13.19 -4.76
C GLY A 209 -3.05 -11.85 -4.13
N VAL A 210 -2.16 -11.24 -3.35
CA VAL A 210 -2.37 -9.89 -2.81
C VAL A 210 -1.19 -9.02 -3.16
N ALA A 211 -1.49 -7.89 -3.81
CA ALA A 211 -0.48 -6.94 -4.19
C ALA A 211 0.18 -6.31 -2.94
N PRO A 212 1.49 -6.04 -2.97
CA PRO A 212 2.20 -5.36 -1.87
C PRO A 212 1.54 -4.03 -1.47
N PHE A 213 0.90 -3.35 -2.42
CA PHE A 213 0.17 -2.10 -2.19
C PHE A 213 -0.96 -2.25 -1.16
N ALA A 214 -1.80 -3.29 -1.28
CA ALA A 214 -2.89 -3.55 -0.33
C ALA A 214 -2.35 -3.98 1.04
N VAL A 215 -1.27 -4.75 1.07
CA VAL A 215 -0.58 -5.13 2.32
C VAL A 215 -0.06 -3.87 3.01
N ALA A 216 0.64 -2.98 2.29
CA ALA A 216 1.17 -1.73 2.83
C ALA A 216 0.06 -0.85 3.42
N GLY A 217 -1.10 -0.71 2.77
CA GLY A 217 -2.23 0.04 3.30
C GLY A 217 -2.75 -0.51 4.63
N SER A 218 -2.90 -1.84 4.72
CA SER A 218 -3.30 -2.51 5.97
C SER A 218 -2.27 -2.31 7.09
N LEU A 219 -0.97 -2.45 6.77
CA LEU A 219 0.13 -2.23 7.72
C LEU A 219 0.23 -0.77 8.19
N ALA A 220 0.01 0.20 7.29
CA ALA A 220 -0.06 1.62 7.61
C ALA A 220 -1.22 1.92 8.57
N ALA A 221 -2.34 1.20 8.43
CA ALA A 221 -3.45 1.23 9.38
C ALA A 221 -3.15 0.52 10.71
N GLY A 222 -1.95 -0.04 10.87
CA GLY A 222 -1.49 -0.75 12.06
C GLY A 222 -1.95 -2.19 12.18
N LYS A 223 -2.35 -2.80 11.07
CA LYS A 223 -2.88 -4.15 11.05
C LYS A 223 -1.80 -5.15 10.64
N GLY A 224 -1.68 -6.27 11.36
CA GLY A 224 -1.12 -7.49 10.79
C GLY A 224 0.41 -7.64 10.62
N ALA A 225 1.27 -6.89 11.34
CA ALA A 225 2.73 -7.09 11.34
C ALA A 225 3.26 -7.67 12.66
N SER A 226 2.66 -8.77 13.13
CA SER A 226 3.22 -9.54 14.25
C SER A 226 4.21 -10.59 13.78
N ILE A 227 5.15 -10.94 14.65
CA ILE A 227 6.03 -12.09 14.50
C ILE A 227 5.17 -13.36 14.43
N ALA A 228 5.47 -14.22 13.47
CA ALA A 228 4.69 -15.41 13.20
C ALA A 228 4.64 -16.36 14.42
N GLN A 229 3.42 -16.72 14.82
CA GLN A 229 3.13 -17.65 15.90
C GLN A 229 2.45 -18.91 15.35
N GLU A 230 3.07 -20.06 15.61
CA GLU A 230 2.59 -21.36 15.14
C GLU A 230 1.17 -21.66 15.65
N GLY A 231 0.26 -22.00 14.74
CA GLY A 231 -1.14 -22.30 15.07
C GLY A 231 -1.98 -21.08 15.44
N VAL A 232 -1.43 -19.87 15.41
CA VAL A 232 -2.15 -18.62 15.72
C VAL A 232 -2.19 -17.73 14.50
N THR A 233 -1.02 -17.32 13.99
CA THR A 233 -0.88 -16.39 12.86
C THR A 233 -0.19 -17.06 11.68
N ASP A 234 -0.50 -18.32 11.40
CA ASP A 234 0.10 -19.07 10.30
C ASP A 234 -0.94 -19.91 9.57
N TRP A 235 -0.47 -20.70 8.61
CA TRP A 235 -1.28 -21.58 7.77
C TRP A 235 -2.15 -22.58 8.56
N ALA A 236 -1.77 -22.93 9.80
CA ALA A 236 -2.52 -23.84 10.63
C ALA A 236 -3.80 -23.19 11.20
N ASN A 237 -3.92 -21.86 11.10
CA ASN A 237 -5.11 -21.12 11.46
C ASN A 237 -5.74 -20.38 10.24
N PRO A 238 -6.71 -21.01 9.55
CA PRO A 238 -7.32 -20.40 8.38
C PRO A 238 -8.32 -19.28 8.69
N GLN A 239 -8.71 -19.08 9.95
CA GLN A 239 -9.63 -18.03 10.39
C GLN A 239 -9.08 -17.34 11.63
N LEU A 240 -8.51 -16.17 11.42
CA LEU A 240 -7.89 -15.39 12.50
C LEU A 240 -8.96 -14.76 13.40
N ASP A 241 -8.66 -14.70 14.70
CA ASP A 241 -9.48 -13.98 15.67
C ASP A 241 -9.33 -12.48 15.43
N GLU A 242 -10.45 -11.76 15.47
CA GLU A 242 -10.49 -10.30 15.30
C GLU A 242 -9.60 -9.55 16.30
N ALA A 243 -9.37 -10.12 17.50
CA ALA A 243 -8.44 -9.58 18.49
C ALA A 243 -6.98 -9.46 17.97
N LEU A 244 -6.64 -10.18 16.89
CA LEU A 244 -5.33 -10.12 16.27
C LEU A 244 -5.19 -8.98 15.25
N ARG A 245 -6.27 -8.24 14.91
CA ARG A 245 -6.23 -7.23 13.84
C ARG A 245 -5.10 -6.23 14.03
N PHE A 246 -5.03 -5.64 15.21
CA PHE A 246 -4.06 -4.60 15.56
C PHE A 246 -2.87 -5.12 16.40
N GLN A 247 -2.74 -6.44 16.53
CA GLN A 247 -1.53 -7.04 17.08
C GLN A 247 -0.39 -6.87 16.08
N SER A 248 0.65 -6.16 16.49
CA SER A 248 1.80 -5.86 15.65
C SER A 248 3.05 -5.74 16.52
N ASP A 249 4.17 -6.27 16.03
CA ASP A 249 5.51 -6.13 16.64
C ASP A 249 6.35 -5.12 15.87
N VAL A 250 5.98 -4.85 14.61
CA VAL A 250 6.62 -3.88 13.72
C VAL A 250 5.61 -2.83 13.29
N ARG A 251 6.05 -1.58 13.20
CA ARG A 251 5.30 -0.44 12.67
C ARG A 251 5.82 -0.12 11.27
N LEU A 252 4.94 -0.08 10.27
CA LEU A 252 5.30 0.47 8.95
C LEU A 252 5.53 1.98 9.11
N THR A 253 6.73 2.44 8.75
CA THR A 253 7.13 3.86 8.79
C THR A 253 7.24 4.46 7.40
N GLY A 254 7.37 3.63 6.37
CA GLY A 254 7.29 4.13 5.01
C GLY A 254 7.30 3.04 3.95
N THR A 255 7.10 3.48 2.71
CA THR A 255 7.29 2.66 1.51
C THR A 255 7.98 3.45 0.41
N ALA A 256 8.59 2.75 -0.52
CA ALA A 256 9.02 3.31 -1.81
C ALA A 256 8.33 2.52 -2.92
N HIS A 257 7.49 3.17 -3.73
CA HIS A 257 6.73 2.54 -4.81
C HIS A 257 7.38 2.74 -6.17
N PHE A 258 7.37 1.69 -7.00
CA PHE A 258 8.06 1.65 -8.29
C PHE A 258 7.08 1.40 -9.46
N ASN A 259 6.43 0.24 -9.50
CA ASN A 259 5.50 -0.26 -10.53
C ASN A 259 5.84 0.15 -11.99
N PHE A 260 6.80 -0.56 -12.58
CA PHE A 260 7.11 -0.39 -14.00
C PHE A 260 5.94 -0.90 -14.85
N ASN A 261 5.45 -0.06 -15.76
CA ASN A 261 4.52 -0.41 -16.85
C ASN A 261 3.02 -0.57 -16.52
N ALA A 262 2.53 -0.12 -15.37
CA ALA A 262 1.10 -0.07 -15.06
C ALA A 262 0.60 1.36 -14.78
N ALA A 263 -0.70 1.60 -14.99
CA ALA A 263 -1.35 2.80 -14.48
C ALA A 263 -1.34 2.71 -12.95
N ALA A 264 -0.54 3.55 -12.31
CA ALA A 264 -0.42 3.61 -10.86
C ALA A 264 -1.13 4.86 -10.31
N TYR A 265 -1.39 4.87 -9.01
CA TYR A 265 -1.90 6.05 -8.30
C TYR A 265 -0.79 7.05 -7.98
N TRP A 266 0.43 6.82 -8.49
CA TRP A 266 1.62 7.63 -8.23
C TRP A 266 2.48 7.77 -9.48
N GLU A 267 3.39 8.74 -9.44
CA GLU A 267 4.46 8.92 -10.42
C GLU A 267 5.48 7.79 -10.30
N THR A 268 5.78 7.11 -11.40
CA THR A 268 6.74 6.01 -11.40
C THR A 268 8.10 6.50 -11.90
N PRO A 269 9.23 6.02 -11.35
CA PRO A 269 10.56 6.39 -11.83
C PRO A 269 10.88 5.88 -13.25
N GLY A 270 9.91 5.27 -13.94
CA GLY A 270 10.07 4.70 -15.27
C GLY A 270 10.94 3.43 -15.29
N GLY A 271 10.89 2.68 -16.40
CA GLY A 271 11.80 1.55 -16.62
C GLY A 271 13.19 1.98 -17.11
N GLY A 272 14.05 1.02 -17.45
CA GLY A 272 15.38 1.30 -18.00
C GLY A 272 16.43 1.60 -16.93
N GLU A 273 17.46 2.38 -17.28
CA GLU A 273 18.61 2.65 -16.41
C GLU A 273 18.23 3.40 -15.13
N GLU A 274 17.34 4.39 -15.21
CA GLU A 274 16.89 5.18 -14.06
C GLU A 274 16.10 4.33 -13.05
N GLY A 275 15.13 3.56 -13.53
CA GLY A 275 14.37 2.62 -12.69
C GLY A 275 15.25 1.54 -12.07
N LEU A 276 16.21 1.00 -12.83
CA LEU A 276 17.17 0.02 -12.33
C LEU A 276 18.07 0.63 -11.25
N ALA A 277 18.58 1.84 -11.46
CA ALA A 277 19.37 2.56 -10.46
C ALA A 277 18.57 2.88 -9.20
N ALA A 278 17.29 3.24 -9.33
CA ALA A 278 16.41 3.50 -8.19
C ALA A 278 16.19 2.22 -7.35
N VAL A 279 15.96 1.08 -7.98
CA VAL A 279 15.83 -0.22 -7.29
C VAL A 279 17.15 -0.59 -6.61
N LYS A 280 18.30 -0.49 -7.30
CA LYS A 280 19.61 -0.76 -6.68
C LYS A 280 19.87 0.10 -5.46
N ARG A 281 19.54 1.39 -5.52
CA ARG A 281 19.70 2.33 -4.40
C ARG A 281 18.91 1.89 -3.18
N VAL A 282 17.63 1.55 -3.34
CA VAL A 282 16.80 1.07 -2.23
C VAL A 282 17.31 -0.27 -1.69
N VAL A 283 17.64 -1.21 -2.58
CA VAL A 283 18.21 -2.51 -2.16
C VAL A 283 19.51 -2.36 -1.38
N ALA A 284 20.38 -1.42 -1.78
CA ALA A 284 21.68 -1.20 -1.17
C ALA A 284 21.60 -0.60 0.25
N HIS A 285 20.63 0.29 0.48
CA HIS A 285 20.59 1.15 1.66
C HIS A 285 19.46 0.85 2.63
N GLU A 286 18.32 0.38 2.12
CA GLU A 286 17.06 0.33 2.87
C GLU A 286 16.48 -1.10 2.93
N GLY A 287 16.92 -1.98 2.02
CA GLY A 287 16.54 -3.39 2.01
C GLY A 287 15.71 -3.80 0.80
N PRO A 288 15.07 -4.99 0.85
CA PRO A 288 14.57 -5.64 -0.35
C PRO A 288 13.40 -4.91 -1.02
N VAL A 289 13.38 -4.95 -2.35
CA VAL A 289 12.26 -4.43 -3.16
C VAL A 289 11.40 -5.60 -3.63
N VAL A 290 10.11 -5.59 -3.33
CA VAL A 290 9.17 -6.58 -3.85
C VAL A 290 8.99 -6.39 -5.34
N ALA A 291 9.03 -7.48 -6.11
CA ALA A 291 8.81 -7.49 -7.55
C ALA A 291 7.91 -8.66 -7.95
N GLU A 292 7.17 -8.50 -9.03
CA GLU A 292 6.42 -9.58 -9.69
C GLU A 292 7.09 -9.99 -10.99
N PHE A 293 6.93 -11.26 -11.38
CA PHE A 293 7.38 -11.79 -12.65
C PHE A 293 6.59 -13.05 -13.03
N CYS A 294 6.79 -13.56 -14.25
CA CYS A 294 6.22 -14.82 -14.71
C CYS A 294 7.12 -16.00 -14.27
N SER A 295 6.65 -16.75 -13.28
CA SER A 295 7.33 -17.94 -12.77
C SER A 295 6.96 -19.23 -13.50
N ASP A 296 5.94 -19.21 -14.36
CA ASP A 296 5.42 -20.36 -15.10
C ASP A 296 6.44 -20.96 -16.07
N GLN A 297 7.08 -22.03 -15.62
CA GLN A 297 8.14 -22.72 -16.35
C GLN A 297 7.66 -23.39 -17.65
N ARG A 298 6.35 -23.45 -17.93
CA ARG A 298 5.83 -23.96 -19.21
C ARG A 298 6.32 -23.17 -20.42
N PHE A 299 6.73 -21.91 -20.21
CA PHE A 299 7.34 -21.08 -21.25
C PHE A 299 8.82 -21.41 -21.52
N GLY A 300 9.44 -22.28 -20.71
CA GLY A 300 10.86 -22.63 -20.85
C GLY A 300 11.80 -21.49 -20.43
N ASN A 301 11.32 -20.61 -19.55
CA ASN A 301 11.99 -19.41 -19.05
C ASN A 301 12.87 -19.65 -17.81
N PHE A 302 12.86 -20.86 -17.24
CA PHE A 302 13.69 -21.25 -16.09
C PHE A 302 14.83 -22.18 -16.49
N ASN A 303 16.06 -21.86 -16.07
CA ASN A 303 17.19 -22.78 -16.08
C ASN A 303 17.37 -23.38 -14.68
N ASP A 304 17.15 -24.68 -14.55
CA ASP A 304 17.22 -25.41 -13.28
C ASP A 304 18.64 -25.55 -12.72
N ARG A 305 19.63 -25.62 -13.61
CA ARG A 305 21.03 -25.83 -13.25
C ARG A 305 21.65 -24.60 -12.61
N GLU A 306 21.37 -23.43 -13.18
CA GLU A 306 21.93 -22.14 -12.74
C GLU A 306 20.90 -21.32 -11.93
N SER A 307 19.74 -21.92 -11.62
CA SER A 307 18.62 -21.30 -10.90
C SER A 307 18.34 -19.87 -11.36
N CYS A 308 18.04 -19.69 -12.65
CA CYS A 308 17.80 -18.37 -13.20
C CYS A 308 16.60 -18.30 -14.16
N TYR A 309 15.89 -17.17 -14.12
CA TYR A 309 14.70 -16.88 -14.92
C TYR A 309 14.96 -15.77 -15.94
N TYR A 310 14.46 -15.97 -17.15
CA TYR A 310 14.34 -14.91 -18.14
C TYR A 310 13.20 -15.22 -19.11
N THR A 311 12.25 -14.30 -19.19
CA THR A 311 11.13 -14.31 -20.12
C THR A 311 11.36 -13.26 -21.19
N ALA A 312 11.53 -13.69 -22.45
CA ALA A 312 11.79 -12.78 -23.55
C ALA A 312 10.56 -11.89 -23.88
N PRO A 313 10.77 -10.65 -24.36
CA PRO A 313 9.69 -9.79 -24.84
C PRO A 313 8.84 -10.47 -25.92
N GLY A 314 7.52 -10.28 -25.85
CA GLY A 314 6.58 -10.86 -26.81
C GLY A 314 6.26 -12.34 -26.61
N THR A 315 6.68 -12.94 -25.49
CA THR A 315 6.27 -14.31 -25.13
C THR A 315 4.77 -14.36 -24.85
N THR A 316 4.00 -14.79 -25.85
CA THR A 316 2.53 -14.78 -25.79
C THR A 316 1.99 -15.58 -24.60
N GLY A 317 1.22 -14.90 -23.74
CA GLY A 317 0.55 -15.50 -22.59
C GLY A 317 1.40 -15.59 -21.33
N ALA A 318 2.69 -15.21 -21.38
CA ALA A 318 3.48 -15.01 -20.19
C ALA A 318 3.04 -13.70 -19.53
N VAL A 319 2.51 -13.81 -18.32
CA VAL A 319 2.08 -12.68 -17.48
C VAL A 319 2.64 -12.89 -16.07
N PRO A 320 2.85 -11.83 -15.28
CA PRO A 320 3.26 -11.97 -13.90
C PRO A 320 2.29 -12.85 -13.12
N ASP A 321 2.82 -13.81 -12.37
CA ASP A 321 2.04 -14.75 -11.56
C ASP A 321 2.66 -15.03 -10.18
N HIS A 322 3.82 -14.44 -9.88
CA HIS A 322 4.55 -14.67 -8.64
C HIS A 322 5.28 -13.43 -8.15
N TYR A 323 5.23 -13.17 -6.85
CA TYR A 323 5.97 -12.10 -6.18
C TYR A 323 7.20 -12.64 -5.45
N VAL A 324 8.28 -11.87 -5.48
CA VAL A 324 9.55 -12.16 -4.81
C VAL A 324 10.17 -10.88 -4.25
N ALA A 325 11.12 -11.01 -3.34
CA ALA A 325 11.91 -9.88 -2.86
C ALA A 325 13.25 -9.82 -3.62
N ILE A 326 13.49 -8.76 -4.38
CA ILE A 326 14.82 -8.44 -4.93
C ILE A 326 15.70 -8.01 -3.77
N VAL A 327 16.76 -8.76 -3.51
CA VAL A 327 17.67 -8.53 -2.38
C VAL A 327 19.06 -8.09 -2.82
N GLY A 328 19.40 -8.25 -4.09
CA GLY A 328 20.73 -7.94 -4.59
C GLY A 328 20.81 -8.00 -6.10
N TRP A 329 22.02 -7.89 -6.64
CA TRP A 329 22.25 -7.89 -8.07
C TRP A 329 23.69 -8.24 -8.44
N ASP A 330 23.90 -8.58 -9.71
CA ASP A 330 25.22 -8.75 -10.34
C ASP A 330 25.13 -8.34 -11.82
N ASP A 331 25.77 -7.22 -12.16
CA ASP A 331 25.88 -6.68 -13.53
C ASP A 331 26.69 -7.60 -14.45
N GLY A 332 27.54 -8.45 -13.88
CA GLY A 332 28.34 -9.43 -14.59
C GLY A 332 27.70 -10.82 -14.68
N PHE A 333 26.45 -10.99 -14.23
CA PHE A 333 25.79 -12.29 -14.28
C PHE A 333 25.66 -12.74 -15.75
N SER A 334 26.42 -13.78 -16.11
CA SER A 334 26.59 -14.21 -17.49
C SER A 334 25.26 -14.57 -18.14
N ARG A 335 24.96 -13.94 -19.27
CA ARG A 335 23.79 -14.28 -20.10
C ARG A 335 23.80 -15.72 -20.60
N GLU A 336 24.98 -16.34 -20.67
CA GLU A 336 25.13 -17.75 -21.05
C GLU A 336 24.64 -18.72 -19.97
N SER A 337 24.36 -18.24 -18.75
CA SER A 337 23.71 -19.00 -17.68
C SER A 337 22.21 -19.24 -17.96
N PHE A 338 21.55 -18.40 -18.77
CA PHE A 338 20.15 -18.60 -19.15
C PHE A 338 20.02 -19.63 -20.29
N ASN A 339 18.80 -20.14 -20.47
CA ASN A 339 18.49 -21.15 -21.49
C ASN A 339 18.87 -20.68 -22.89
N GLU A 340 19.55 -21.54 -23.68
CA GLU A 340 20.06 -21.18 -25.02
C GLU A 340 18.97 -20.66 -25.98
N TRP A 341 17.75 -21.20 -25.87
CA TRP A 341 16.60 -20.82 -26.72
C TRP A 341 15.84 -19.59 -26.21
N MET A 342 16.15 -19.10 -25.02
CA MET A 342 15.52 -17.95 -24.37
C MET A 342 16.60 -17.27 -23.53
N ARG A 343 17.49 -16.56 -24.23
CA ARG A 343 18.68 -15.94 -23.68
C ARG A 343 18.58 -14.42 -23.77
N PRO A 344 18.94 -13.67 -22.71
CA PRO A 344 18.98 -12.22 -22.78
C PRO A 344 20.11 -11.73 -23.70
N GLU A 345 20.00 -10.49 -24.16
CA GLU A 345 20.98 -9.86 -25.04
C GLU A 345 22.28 -9.55 -24.29
N SER A 346 22.16 -9.13 -23.03
CA SER A 346 23.25 -8.65 -22.17
C SER A 346 23.40 -9.49 -20.90
N ASP A 347 24.57 -9.38 -20.28
CA ASP A 347 24.80 -9.87 -18.92
C ASP A 347 24.05 -8.97 -17.91
N GLY A 348 23.80 -9.47 -16.71
CA GLY A 348 23.17 -8.72 -15.63
C GLY A 348 21.90 -9.38 -15.09
N ALA A 349 21.82 -9.53 -13.77
CA ALA A 349 20.67 -10.12 -13.12
C ALA A 349 20.42 -9.58 -11.70
N TRP A 350 19.15 -9.62 -11.30
CA TRP A 350 18.71 -9.45 -9.93
C TRP A 350 18.84 -10.76 -9.17
N LEU A 351 19.32 -10.69 -7.92
CA LEU A 351 19.21 -11.77 -6.95
C LEU A 351 17.87 -11.65 -6.23
N ALA A 352 17.02 -12.66 -6.39
CA ALA A 352 15.69 -12.72 -5.79
C ALA A 352 15.61 -13.76 -4.67
N LYS A 353 14.99 -13.35 -3.55
CA LYS A 353 14.59 -14.22 -2.44
C LYS A 353 13.17 -14.72 -2.68
N ASN A 354 13.01 -16.04 -2.68
CA ASN A 354 11.73 -16.70 -2.93
C ASN A 354 10.97 -17.01 -1.62
N SER A 355 9.79 -17.60 -1.75
CA SER A 355 8.89 -18.04 -0.68
C SER A 355 8.51 -19.52 -0.81
N TRP A 356 9.37 -20.34 -1.44
CA TRP A 356 9.17 -21.79 -1.61
C TRP A 356 10.08 -22.65 -0.72
N GLY A 357 10.65 -22.04 0.33
CA GLY A 357 11.55 -22.68 1.28
C GLY A 357 13.00 -22.77 0.82
N GLY A 358 13.89 -22.98 1.79
CA GLY A 358 15.35 -23.00 1.56
C GLY A 358 15.88 -24.21 0.79
N ASP A 359 15.07 -25.24 0.53
CA ASP A 359 15.48 -26.42 -0.26
C ASP A 359 15.32 -26.23 -1.78
N TRP A 360 14.66 -25.15 -2.20
CA TRP A 360 14.41 -24.85 -3.61
C TRP A 360 15.50 -23.93 -4.20
N GLY A 361 15.87 -24.11 -5.46
CA GLY A 361 16.83 -23.22 -6.15
C GLY A 361 18.20 -23.15 -5.46
N GLU A 362 18.76 -21.94 -5.37
CA GLU A 362 19.99 -21.65 -4.64
C GLU A 362 19.69 -21.31 -3.17
N SER A 363 19.35 -22.32 -2.38
CA SER A 363 18.99 -22.14 -0.97
C SER A 363 17.80 -21.20 -0.74
N GLY A 364 16.82 -21.27 -1.63
CA GLY A 364 15.62 -20.42 -1.68
C GLY A 364 15.79 -19.12 -2.46
N TYR A 365 16.94 -18.93 -3.11
CA TYR A 365 17.23 -17.79 -3.97
C TYR A 365 17.37 -18.22 -5.44
N PHE A 366 17.32 -17.26 -6.34
CA PHE A 366 17.51 -17.44 -7.77
C PHE A 366 17.83 -16.09 -8.44
N TRP A 367 18.23 -16.15 -9.71
CA TRP A 367 18.57 -14.97 -10.51
C TRP A 367 17.47 -14.64 -11.51
N ILE A 368 17.18 -13.36 -11.74
CA ILE A 368 16.26 -12.89 -12.79
C ILE A 368 17.02 -11.92 -13.67
N SER A 369 17.06 -12.17 -14.98
CA SER A 369 17.68 -11.23 -15.92
C SER A 369 17.07 -9.83 -15.77
N TYR A 370 17.90 -8.78 -15.86
CA TYR A 370 17.40 -7.40 -15.95
C TYR A 370 16.46 -7.16 -17.13
N GLU A 371 16.59 -8.00 -18.17
CA GLU A 371 15.81 -7.89 -19.40
C GLU A 371 14.49 -8.68 -19.35
N ASP A 372 14.16 -9.35 -18.23
CA ASP A 372 12.90 -10.12 -18.13
C ASP A 372 11.69 -9.23 -18.40
N ALA A 373 10.94 -9.55 -19.46
CA ALA A 373 9.86 -8.72 -19.96
C ALA A 373 8.60 -8.75 -19.08
N THR A 374 8.55 -9.64 -18.10
CA THR A 374 7.45 -9.77 -17.14
C THR A 374 7.81 -9.24 -15.77
N LEU A 375 9.08 -8.95 -15.51
CA LEU A 375 9.53 -8.41 -14.24
C LEU A 375 9.04 -6.97 -14.05
N SER A 376 8.41 -6.70 -12.91
CA SER A 376 8.07 -5.36 -12.47
C SER A 376 8.35 -5.19 -10.98
N ALA A 377 9.25 -4.26 -10.63
CA ALA A 377 9.44 -3.86 -9.24
C ALA A 377 8.19 -3.11 -8.75
N GLN A 378 7.71 -3.45 -7.57
CA GLN A 378 6.43 -2.98 -7.03
C GLN A 378 6.65 -1.97 -5.91
N ALA A 379 7.21 -2.42 -4.79
CA ALA A 379 7.41 -1.59 -3.60
C ALA A 379 8.51 -2.13 -2.69
N ALA A 380 9.18 -1.25 -1.95
CA ALA A 380 9.89 -1.60 -0.71
C ALA A 380 9.09 -1.10 0.49
N LEU A 381 9.15 -1.84 1.60
CA LEU A 381 8.48 -1.53 2.86
C LEU A 381 9.54 -1.32 3.94
N PHE A 382 9.36 -0.24 4.71
CA PHE A 382 10.27 0.15 5.79
C PHE A 382 9.50 0.21 7.10
N GLY A 383 10.15 -0.21 8.19
CA GLY A 383 9.51 -0.20 9.48
C GLY A 383 10.47 -0.11 10.65
N GLU A 384 9.88 0.07 11.82
CA GLU A 384 10.57 0.08 13.09
C GLU A 384 9.91 -0.90 14.07
N VAL A 385 10.59 -1.22 15.16
CA VAL A 385 9.96 -1.94 16.27
C VAL A 385 8.79 -1.10 16.81
N LYS A 386 7.60 -1.70 16.90
CA LYS A 386 6.42 -1.01 17.44
C LYS A 386 6.69 -0.57 18.87
N ARG A 387 6.39 0.70 19.17
CA ARG A 387 6.51 1.26 20.52
C ARG A 387 5.32 0.84 21.38
N GLU A 388 5.59 0.45 22.61
CA GLU A 388 4.56 0.05 23.57
C GLU A 388 3.68 1.25 23.93
N GLY A 389 2.35 1.07 23.94
CA GLY A 389 1.39 2.13 24.24
C GLY A 389 1.10 3.10 23.09
N GLU A 390 1.81 3.03 21.96
CA GLU A 390 1.56 3.87 20.79
C GLU A 390 0.11 3.76 20.29
N ALA A 391 -0.50 4.91 19.99
CA ALA A 391 -1.80 4.98 19.33
C ALA A 391 -1.69 5.63 17.94
N ILE A 392 -2.64 5.27 17.06
CA ILE A 392 -2.78 5.87 15.72
C ILE A 392 -4.16 6.49 15.64
N TYR A 393 -4.20 7.78 15.34
CA TYR A 393 -5.41 8.48 14.93
C TYR A 393 -5.48 8.50 13.40
N GLN A 394 -6.56 7.96 12.85
CA GLN A 394 -6.74 7.76 11.41
C GLN A 394 -8.23 7.60 11.06
N TYR A 395 -8.58 7.91 9.82
CA TYR A 395 -9.90 7.66 9.23
C TYR A 395 -9.84 6.76 7.98
N ASP A 396 -8.66 6.53 7.43
CA ASP A 396 -8.41 5.69 6.25
C ASP A 396 -8.07 4.25 6.67
N ALA A 397 -9.09 3.44 6.94
CA ALA A 397 -8.93 2.05 7.38
C ALA A 397 -8.22 1.17 6.34
N SER A 398 -8.46 1.42 5.05
CA SER A 398 -7.84 0.71 3.92
C SER A 398 -6.57 1.38 3.39
N GLY A 399 -6.25 2.57 3.92
CA GLY A 399 -5.11 3.36 3.48
C GLY A 399 -5.30 3.99 2.10
N TRP A 400 -4.21 4.04 1.34
CA TRP A 400 -4.14 4.66 0.03
C TRP A 400 -4.74 3.71 -1.00
N THR A 401 -5.82 4.14 -1.65
CA THR A 401 -6.45 3.37 -2.73
C THR A 401 -6.64 4.19 -4.01
N ASP A 402 -6.47 5.51 -3.93
CA ASP A 402 -6.45 6.40 -5.10
C ASP A 402 -5.68 7.70 -4.80
N SER A 403 -5.44 8.51 -5.83
CA SER A 403 -4.85 9.84 -5.70
C SER A 403 -5.75 10.90 -6.34
N LEU A 404 -5.84 12.02 -5.65
CA LEU A 404 -6.78 13.09 -5.91
C LEU A 404 -6.07 14.31 -6.51
N SER A 405 -6.60 14.79 -7.64
CA SER A 405 -6.17 16.04 -8.28
C SER A 405 -6.86 17.22 -7.63
N MET A 406 -6.06 18.27 -7.35
CA MET A 406 -6.51 19.56 -6.82
C MET A 406 -6.45 20.67 -7.90
N GLY A 407 -6.42 20.29 -9.18
CA GLY A 407 -6.24 21.24 -10.30
C GLY A 407 -4.78 21.61 -10.57
N GLY A 408 -3.82 20.88 -9.99
CA GLY A 408 -2.39 21.09 -10.15
C GLY A 408 -1.58 20.08 -9.34
N SER A 409 -0.26 20.29 -9.24
CA SER A 409 0.67 19.43 -8.50
C SER A 409 0.78 19.77 -7.00
N VAL A 410 -0.05 20.69 -6.50
CA VAL A 410 -0.06 21.15 -5.10
C VAL A 410 -1.44 20.91 -4.49
N GLY A 411 -1.47 20.43 -3.26
CA GLY A 411 -2.72 20.25 -2.51
C GLY A 411 -2.48 20.23 -1.00
N TRP A 412 -3.56 20.47 -0.26
CA TRP A 412 -3.59 20.34 1.19
C TRP A 412 -4.59 19.25 1.59
N ALA A 413 -4.23 18.43 2.56
CA ALA A 413 -5.10 17.45 3.20
C ALA A 413 -5.04 17.65 4.72
N ALA A 414 -6.15 17.42 5.41
CA ALA A 414 -6.19 17.49 6.86
C ALA A 414 -7.23 16.56 7.48
N ASN A 415 -6.94 16.11 8.69
CA ASN A 415 -7.88 15.43 9.57
C ASN A 415 -7.90 16.14 10.93
N VAL A 416 -9.09 16.24 11.53
CA VAL A 416 -9.28 16.73 12.90
C VAL A 416 -9.61 15.54 13.77
N PHE A 417 -8.87 15.35 14.86
CA PHE A 417 -9.00 14.25 15.81
C PHE A 417 -9.36 14.77 17.20
N THR A 418 -9.80 13.87 18.07
CA THR A 418 -9.95 14.13 19.50
C THR A 418 -9.08 13.15 20.27
N SER A 419 -8.19 13.67 21.11
CA SER A 419 -7.33 12.84 21.95
C SER A 419 -8.16 12.02 22.93
N GLY A 420 -7.91 10.71 23.00
CA GLY A 420 -8.60 9.81 23.92
C GLY A 420 -8.02 9.80 25.35
N ARG A 421 -6.82 10.33 25.54
CA ARG A 421 -6.07 10.30 26.81
C ARG A 421 -5.06 11.45 26.89
N ASP A 422 -4.38 11.59 28.02
CA ASP A 422 -3.21 12.48 28.09
C ASP A 422 -2.03 11.81 27.37
N GLU A 423 -1.53 12.48 26.33
CA GLU A 423 -0.50 11.92 25.45
C GLU A 423 0.30 12.98 24.70
N THR A 424 1.35 12.54 24.04
CA THR A 424 2.20 13.37 23.20
C THR A 424 2.11 12.92 21.75
N LEU A 425 1.78 13.84 20.85
CA LEU A 425 1.88 13.65 19.41
C LEU A 425 3.33 13.92 18.98
N GLU A 426 3.99 12.88 18.49
CA GLU A 426 5.41 12.95 18.10
C GLU A 426 5.59 12.90 16.59
N ARG A 427 4.68 12.20 15.89
CA ARG A 427 4.87 11.85 14.48
C ARG A 427 3.57 11.89 13.71
N VAL A 428 3.71 12.18 12.42
CA VAL A 428 2.62 12.21 11.46
C VAL A 428 2.95 11.23 10.34
N GLN A 429 1.97 10.45 9.90
CA GLN A 429 2.09 9.59 8.73
C GLN A 429 1.14 10.05 7.62
N PHE A 430 1.65 10.14 6.40
CA PHE A 430 0.90 10.48 5.20
C PHE A 430 1.51 9.76 3.98
N CYS A 431 0.99 10.01 2.79
CA CYS A 431 1.56 9.47 1.55
C CYS A 431 2.06 10.59 0.65
N THR A 432 3.12 10.30 -0.11
CA THR A 432 3.60 11.12 -1.21
C THR A 432 3.34 10.41 -2.53
N THR A 433 2.89 11.14 -3.54
CA THR A 433 2.42 10.55 -4.80
C THR A 433 3.35 10.83 -5.97
N GLY A 434 4.21 11.85 -5.86
CA GLY A 434 5.22 12.20 -6.86
C GLY A 434 6.64 11.83 -6.44
N ILE A 435 7.56 11.85 -7.42
CA ILE A 435 9.01 11.82 -7.18
C ILE A 435 9.44 13.23 -6.75
N GLY A 436 10.31 13.31 -5.74
CA GLY A 436 10.77 14.61 -5.22
C GLY A 436 9.67 15.43 -4.54
N THR A 437 8.63 14.79 -4.00
CA THR A 437 7.51 15.48 -3.35
C THR A 437 8.00 16.27 -2.14
N SER A 438 7.79 17.58 -2.15
CA SER A 438 7.99 18.43 -0.97
C SER A 438 6.74 18.45 -0.09
N TYR A 439 6.95 18.50 1.22
CA TYR A 439 5.86 18.52 2.19
C TYR A 439 6.08 19.59 3.27
N ALA A 440 4.95 20.07 3.81
CA ALA A 440 4.91 20.83 5.05
C ALA A 440 3.75 20.32 5.92
N VAL A 441 4.05 20.01 7.18
CA VAL A 441 3.08 19.56 8.18
C VAL A 441 2.88 20.66 9.20
N GLU A 442 1.63 20.87 9.60
CA GLU A 442 1.23 21.71 10.72
C GLU A 442 0.29 20.94 11.63
N VAL A 443 0.50 21.07 12.94
CA VAL A 443 -0.41 20.55 13.96
C VAL A 443 -1.09 21.73 14.63
N HIS A 444 -2.43 21.70 14.71
CA HIS A 444 -3.21 22.73 15.37
C HIS A 444 -3.97 22.16 16.56
N ARG A 445 -3.80 22.72 17.75
CA ARG A 445 -4.57 22.38 18.97
C ARG A 445 -5.88 23.16 19.03
N GLY A 446 -6.95 22.53 19.52
CA GLY A 446 -8.28 23.13 19.60
C GLY A 446 -8.96 23.35 18.24
N ALA A 447 -8.48 22.70 17.17
CA ALA A 447 -9.11 22.74 15.85
C ALA A 447 -10.51 22.09 15.89
N THR A 448 -11.36 22.43 14.91
CA THR A 448 -12.74 21.91 14.82
C THR A 448 -13.04 21.48 13.40
N ASP A 449 -14.07 20.65 13.22
CA ASP A 449 -14.59 20.28 11.89
C ASP A 449 -15.22 21.47 11.11
N ALA A 450 -15.21 22.68 11.64
CA ALA A 450 -15.57 23.86 10.85
C ALA A 450 -14.37 24.47 10.10
N ASP A 451 -13.16 24.27 10.64
CA ASP A 451 -11.92 24.80 10.10
C ASP A 451 -10.73 23.99 10.66
N PRO A 452 -10.06 23.15 9.85
CA PRO A 452 -8.93 22.36 10.30
C PRO A 452 -7.69 23.20 10.65
N ARG A 453 -7.64 24.51 10.34
CA ARG A 453 -6.57 25.44 10.78
C ARG A 453 -7.03 26.46 11.82
N GLY A 454 -8.26 26.34 12.34
CA GLY A 454 -8.84 27.32 13.25
C GLY A 454 -8.27 27.34 14.68
N GLY A 455 -7.31 26.45 14.98
CA GLY A 455 -6.69 26.27 16.29
C GLY A 455 -5.37 27.02 16.50
N GLU A 456 -4.68 26.72 17.60
CA GLU A 456 -3.32 27.19 17.85
C GLU A 456 -2.32 26.28 17.14
N VAL A 457 -1.44 26.85 16.31
CA VAL A 457 -0.31 26.12 15.71
C VAL A 457 0.61 25.66 16.84
N ALA A 458 0.71 24.36 17.04
CA ALA A 458 1.48 23.74 18.12
C ALA A 458 2.82 23.16 17.64
N ALA A 459 2.89 22.69 16.40
CA ALA A 459 4.12 22.19 15.80
C ALA A 459 4.07 22.28 14.28
N THR A 460 5.25 22.28 13.67
CA THR A 460 5.44 22.16 12.22
C THR A 460 6.57 21.20 11.91
N CYS A 461 6.64 20.71 10.67
CA CYS A 461 7.88 20.22 10.08
C CYS A 461 7.80 20.29 8.55
N THR A 462 8.95 20.27 7.87
CA THR A 462 9.01 20.29 6.40
C THR A 462 10.04 19.29 5.89
N GLY A 463 9.95 18.94 4.61
CA GLY A 463 10.96 18.09 3.99
C GLY A 463 10.64 17.71 2.55
N VAL A 464 11.43 16.78 2.02
CA VAL A 464 11.28 16.26 0.66
C VAL A 464 11.38 14.73 0.71
N ARG A 465 10.57 14.06 -0.10
CA ARG A 465 10.64 12.61 -0.32
C ARG A 465 10.98 12.31 -1.77
N GLY A 466 12.06 11.55 -1.95
CA GLY A 466 12.56 11.19 -3.28
C GLY A 466 11.66 10.18 -4.00
N MET A 467 10.98 9.30 -3.26
CA MET A 467 10.13 8.25 -3.81
C MET A 467 8.69 8.38 -3.30
N PRO A 468 7.68 8.08 -4.14
CA PRO A 468 6.30 7.99 -3.69
C PRO A 468 6.11 6.79 -2.74
N GLY A 469 5.15 6.91 -1.84
CA GLY A 469 4.89 5.91 -0.81
C GLY A 469 4.37 6.51 0.50
N TYR A 470 4.19 5.64 1.47
CA TYR A 470 3.94 6.03 2.86
C TYR A 470 5.18 6.70 3.44
N VAL A 471 4.95 7.70 4.29
CA VAL A 471 6.01 8.40 5.01
C VAL A 471 5.53 8.72 6.41
N THR A 472 6.32 8.33 7.40
CA THR A 472 6.23 8.84 8.77
C THR A 472 7.32 9.89 8.99
N VAL A 473 6.94 11.06 9.51
CA VAL A 473 7.85 12.15 9.86
C VAL A 473 7.74 12.46 11.35
N ALA A 474 8.85 12.79 11.98
CA ALA A 474 8.84 13.42 13.29
C ALA A 474 8.46 14.90 13.14
N LEU A 475 7.74 15.41 14.14
CA LEU A 475 7.53 16.84 14.30
C LEU A 475 8.81 17.48 14.86
N ASP A 476 9.02 18.76 14.56
CA ASP A 476 10.18 19.49 15.08
C ASP A 476 10.14 19.58 16.63
N GLU A 477 8.92 19.70 17.17
CA GLU A 477 8.65 19.65 18.61
C GLU A 477 7.44 18.71 18.88
N PRO A 478 7.54 17.79 19.84
CA PRO A 478 6.40 16.97 20.26
C PRO A 478 5.29 17.82 20.87
N VAL A 479 4.03 17.47 20.61
CA VAL A 479 2.86 18.23 21.07
C VAL A 479 2.13 17.49 22.17
N ALA A 480 2.10 18.06 23.37
CA ALA A 480 1.30 17.53 24.48
C ALA A 480 -0.20 17.79 24.25
N LEU A 481 -1.01 16.74 24.40
CA LEU A 481 -2.45 16.74 24.21
C LEU A 481 -3.13 16.23 25.49
N SER A 482 -4.17 16.93 25.92
CA SER A 482 -5.00 16.48 27.04
C SER A 482 -6.11 15.56 26.58
N ALA A 483 -6.59 14.66 27.44
CA ALA A 483 -7.76 13.84 27.14
C ALA A 483 -8.98 14.70 26.77
N GLY A 484 -9.62 14.38 25.64
CA GLY A 484 -10.76 15.11 25.08
C GLY A 484 -10.38 16.40 24.33
N GLU A 485 -9.10 16.76 24.26
CA GLU A 485 -8.64 17.88 23.45
C GLU A 485 -8.72 17.55 21.96
N THR A 486 -9.25 18.48 21.17
CA THR A 486 -9.24 18.34 19.71
C THR A 486 -7.92 18.86 19.13
N PHE A 487 -7.45 18.22 18.07
CA PHE A 487 -6.29 18.69 17.33
C PHE A 487 -6.44 18.31 15.86
N SER A 488 -5.79 19.05 14.96
CA SER A 488 -5.72 18.69 13.55
C SER A 488 -4.29 18.44 13.11
N VAL A 489 -4.17 17.63 12.07
CA VAL A 489 -2.95 17.47 11.29
C VAL A 489 -3.25 17.97 9.90
N VAL A 490 -2.48 18.97 9.46
CA VAL A 490 -2.60 19.59 8.14
C VAL A 490 -1.32 19.32 7.37
N VAL A 491 -1.44 18.74 6.18
CA VAL A 491 -0.32 18.40 5.31
C VAL A 491 -0.48 19.12 3.97
N ARG A 492 0.50 19.93 3.61
CA ARG A 492 0.68 20.46 2.26
C ARG A 492 1.63 19.54 1.50
N LEU A 493 1.24 19.15 0.30
CA LEU A 493 2.06 18.34 -0.61
C LEU A 493 2.23 19.08 -1.94
N GLU A 494 3.45 19.04 -2.46
CA GLU A 494 3.81 19.62 -3.75
C GLU A 494 4.72 18.66 -4.51
N ASN A 495 4.16 18.09 -5.58
CA ASN A 495 4.87 17.27 -6.55
C ASN A 495 5.55 18.17 -7.59
N GLU A 496 6.68 17.72 -8.15
CA GLU A 496 7.36 18.47 -9.22
C GLU A 496 6.51 18.53 -10.51
N SER A 497 5.85 17.43 -10.86
CA SER A 497 5.11 17.33 -12.13
C SER A 497 3.77 16.57 -12.04
N TYR A 498 3.65 15.62 -11.11
CA TYR A 498 2.47 14.76 -11.01
C TYR A 498 1.24 15.50 -10.45
N ALA A 499 0.14 15.50 -11.20
CA ALA A 499 -1.05 16.33 -10.96
C ALA A 499 -2.01 15.82 -9.85
N TYR A 500 -1.69 14.71 -9.17
CA TYR A 500 -2.53 14.11 -8.14
C TYR A 500 -1.80 14.10 -6.79
N PRO A 501 -1.61 15.25 -6.13
CA PRO A 501 -0.75 15.39 -4.95
C PRO A 501 -1.26 14.68 -3.70
N LEU A 502 -2.56 14.37 -3.60
CA LEU A 502 -3.16 13.86 -2.35
C LEU A 502 -3.54 12.39 -2.50
N ALA A 503 -2.98 11.53 -1.65
CA ALA A 503 -3.48 10.16 -1.51
C ALA A 503 -4.79 10.13 -0.70
N VAL A 504 -5.72 9.30 -1.15
CA VAL A 504 -7.05 9.14 -0.57
C VAL A 504 -7.47 7.68 -0.48
N GLU A 505 -8.36 7.41 0.46
CA GLU A 505 -9.16 6.20 0.52
C GLU A 505 -10.41 6.38 -0.34
N THR A 506 -10.77 5.34 -1.08
CA THR A 506 -11.90 5.34 -2.01
C THR A 506 -12.65 4.02 -1.99
N PHE A 507 -13.97 4.13 -1.94
CA PHE A 507 -14.88 3.03 -2.27
C PHE A 507 -15.06 2.93 -3.79
N THR A 508 -14.92 1.73 -4.34
CA THR A 508 -15.21 1.47 -5.76
C THR A 508 -16.48 0.63 -5.86
N PRO A 509 -17.62 1.20 -6.30
CA PRO A 509 -18.86 0.45 -6.43
C PRO A 509 -18.72 -0.68 -7.45
N ASP A 510 -19.43 -1.79 -7.18
CA ASP A 510 -19.62 -2.86 -8.16
C ASP A 510 -20.18 -2.27 -9.46
N PRO A 511 -19.65 -2.63 -10.65
CA PRO A 511 -20.18 -2.16 -11.93
C PRO A 511 -21.69 -2.43 -12.13
N GLU A 512 -22.25 -3.44 -11.46
CA GLU A 512 -23.70 -3.73 -11.45
C GLU A 512 -24.49 -2.76 -10.57
N PHE A 513 -23.83 -2.09 -9.62
CA PHE A 513 -24.39 -1.13 -8.66
C PHE A 513 -23.57 0.18 -8.63
N PRO A 514 -23.45 0.91 -9.75
CA PRO A 514 -22.53 2.05 -9.89
C PRO A 514 -22.85 3.24 -8.98
N ASP A 515 -24.08 3.31 -8.47
CA ASP A 515 -24.54 4.36 -7.56
C ASP A 515 -24.48 3.94 -6.08
N ALA A 516 -23.86 2.79 -5.76
CA ALA A 516 -23.68 2.36 -4.38
C ALA A 516 -22.77 3.34 -3.64
N GLU A 517 -23.08 3.55 -2.36
CA GLU A 517 -22.24 4.30 -1.43
C GLU A 517 -21.72 3.32 -0.37
N PRO A 518 -20.54 3.57 0.22
CA PRO A 518 -20.03 2.73 1.30
C PRO A 518 -20.93 2.82 2.53
N THR A 519 -21.06 1.71 3.24
CA THR A 519 -21.78 1.58 4.51
C THR A 519 -20.84 1.71 5.70
N TYR A 520 -19.59 1.28 5.55
CA TYR A 520 -18.60 1.19 6.63
C TYR A 520 -17.40 2.10 6.37
N MET A 521 -16.87 2.16 5.14
CA MET A 521 -15.77 3.08 4.84
C MET A 521 -16.23 4.53 4.99
N GLY A 522 -15.43 5.35 5.69
CA GLY A 522 -15.78 6.75 6.00
C GLY A 522 -16.68 6.93 7.22
N TYR A 523 -16.89 5.88 8.02
CA TYR A 523 -17.70 5.93 9.23
C TYR A 523 -16.98 5.29 10.41
N ASP A 524 -17.18 5.86 11.59
CA ASP A 524 -16.69 5.29 12.85
C ASP A 524 -17.50 4.04 13.25
N ALA A 525 -17.06 3.36 14.32
CA ALA A 525 -17.73 2.17 14.85
C ALA A 525 -19.17 2.41 15.35
N GLN A 526 -19.58 3.67 15.54
CA GLN A 526 -20.94 4.07 15.92
C GLN A 526 -21.80 4.44 14.69
N GLY A 527 -21.22 4.44 13.49
CA GLY A 527 -21.86 4.84 12.24
C GLY A 527 -21.93 6.35 12.04
N SER A 528 -21.14 7.14 12.79
CA SER A 528 -20.96 8.56 12.53
C SER A 528 -19.94 8.75 11.43
N ARG A 529 -20.17 9.73 10.57
CA ARG A 529 -19.26 10.01 9.46
C ARG A 529 -17.95 10.60 9.98
N GLU A 530 -16.85 10.03 9.53
CA GLU A 530 -15.51 10.60 9.70
C GLU A 530 -15.30 11.65 8.60
N VAL A 531 -14.89 12.86 9.00
CA VAL A 531 -14.76 13.99 8.06
C VAL A 531 -13.29 14.30 7.84
N SER A 532 -12.86 14.13 6.60
CA SER A 532 -11.57 14.58 6.09
C SER A 532 -11.71 15.92 5.39
N TRP A 533 -10.59 16.64 5.25
CA TRP A 533 -10.56 17.95 4.60
C TRP A 533 -9.49 18.02 3.52
N VAL A 534 -9.80 18.70 2.43
CA VAL A 534 -8.85 19.05 1.37
C VAL A 534 -8.96 20.53 1.01
N SER A 535 -7.89 21.09 0.48
CA SER A 535 -7.86 22.48 0.01
C SER A 535 -6.90 22.68 -1.15
N VAL A 536 -7.25 23.59 -2.07
CA VAL A 536 -6.39 24.01 -3.19
C VAL A 536 -5.48 25.19 -2.84
N ASP A 537 -5.76 25.91 -1.75
CA ASP A 537 -5.08 27.15 -1.36
C ASP A 537 -4.67 27.19 0.13
N GLY A 538 -5.05 26.18 0.91
CA GLY A 538 -4.81 26.09 2.35
C GLY A 538 -5.67 27.04 3.19
N VAL A 539 -6.71 27.65 2.59
CA VAL A 539 -7.62 28.62 3.21
C VAL A 539 -9.06 28.16 3.13
N ILE A 540 -9.52 27.72 1.95
CA ILE A 540 -10.87 27.22 1.73
C ILE A 540 -10.82 25.70 1.79
N TRP A 541 -11.53 25.13 2.76
CA TRP A 541 -11.53 23.70 3.03
C TRP A 541 -12.84 23.06 2.60
N GLU A 542 -12.73 21.92 1.92
CA GLU A 542 -13.86 21.12 1.47
C GLU A 542 -13.69 19.68 1.92
N ASP A 543 -14.82 19.02 2.15
CA ASP A 543 -14.88 17.60 2.45
C ASP A 543 -14.87 16.80 1.13
N PRO A 544 -13.84 15.96 0.88
CA PRO A 544 -13.67 15.29 -0.39
C PRO A 544 -14.59 14.07 -0.55
N ALA A 545 -15.44 13.72 0.41
CA ALA A 545 -16.16 12.47 0.26
C ALA A 545 -17.22 12.50 -0.85
N GLY A 546 -17.25 11.41 -1.61
CA GLY A 546 -18.07 11.24 -2.79
C GLY A 546 -17.59 11.97 -4.04
N TYR A 547 -16.41 12.63 -4.00
CA TYR A 547 -15.72 13.04 -5.20
C TYR A 547 -15.08 11.82 -5.91
N GLY A 548 -14.85 11.96 -7.22
CA GLY A 548 -13.99 11.06 -7.98
C GLY A 548 -12.51 11.45 -7.87
N ARG A 549 -11.68 10.98 -8.81
CA ARG A 549 -10.24 11.28 -8.87
C ARG A 549 -9.89 12.75 -9.12
N ASP A 550 -10.85 13.54 -9.61
CA ASP A 550 -10.64 14.93 -9.96
C ASP A 550 -11.71 15.80 -9.30
N LEU A 551 -11.31 16.51 -8.24
CA LEU A 551 -12.16 17.50 -7.59
C LEU A 551 -12.57 18.61 -8.56
N ALA A 552 -11.70 18.99 -9.49
CA ALA A 552 -11.96 20.08 -10.45
C ALA A 552 -13.06 19.74 -11.47
N GLN A 553 -13.39 18.46 -11.66
CA GLN A 553 -14.50 18.01 -12.53
C GLN A 553 -15.83 17.89 -11.79
N GLY A 554 -15.83 17.95 -10.46
CA GLY A 554 -17.03 17.80 -9.61
C GLY A 554 -17.84 19.08 -9.39
N GLY A 555 -17.31 20.26 -9.71
CA GLY A 555 -18.01 21.54 -9.55
C GLY A 555 -17.33 22.68 -10.28
N THR A 556 -18.09 23.48 -11.02
CA THR A 556 -17.61 24.73 -11.61
C THR A 556 -17.13 25.68 -10.51
N TRP A 557 -15.84 25.98 -10.48
CA TRP A 557 -15.30 27.14 -9.78
C TRP A 557 -15.95 28.41 -10.33
N GLY A 558 -16.89 28.98 -9.57
CA GLY A 558 -17.65 30.15 -9.98
C GLY A 558 -18.43 30.77 -8.82
N ASP A 559 -17.80 31.76 -8.19
CA ASP A 559 -18.38 33.00 -7.65
C ASP A 559 -19.89 33.00 -7.31
N GLU A 560 -20.23 32.98 -6.01
CA GLU A 560 -21.22 33.88 -5.40
C GLU A 560 -21.43 33.56 -3.89
N GLY A 561 -21.03 34.49 -3.03
CA GLY A 561 -21.90 35.06 -1.98
C GLY A 561 -22.33 34.21 -0.77
N ALA A 562 -21.86 34.65 0.40
CA ALA A 562 -22.37 34.33 1.74
C ALA A 562 -23.89 34.13 1.86
N GLY A 563 -24.31 33.08 2.59
CA GLY A 563 -25.70 32.93 3.03
C GLY A 563 -25.94 31.69 3.91
N ALA A 564 -26.12 31.92 5.21
CA ALA A 564 -26.53 30.89 6.17
C ALA A 564 -27.92 30.31 5.86
N GLY A 565 -28.03 28.97 5.97
CA GLY A 565 -29.24 28.28 6.41
C GLY A 565 -30.19 27.70 5.36
N SER A 566 -30.63 26.47 5.66
CA SER A 566 -31.84 25.77 5.17
C SER A 566 -31.71 24.93 3.89
N ALA A 567 -31.53 23.63 4.12
CA ALA A 567 -32.36 22.55 3.57
C ALA A 567 -32.90 22.74 2.14
N ASN A 568 -32.13 22.27 1.15
CA ASN A 568 -32.67 21.46 0.08
C ASN A 568 -31.52 20.70 -0.61
N ALA A 569 -31.53 19.37 -0.50
CA ALA A 569 -30.68 18.51 -1.31
C ALA A 569 -31.07 18.71 -2.79
N GLN A 570 -30.30 19.51 -3.52
CA GLN A 570 -30.40 19.62 -4.97
C GLN A 570 -29.07 19.21 -5.59
N THR A 571 -29.09 17.97 -6.07
CA THR A 571 -28.18 17.31 -7.02
C THR A 571 -27.20 18.25 -7.73
N VAL A 572 -25.98 18.33 -7.19
CA VAL A 572 -24.81 18.72 -7.95
C VAL A 572 -24.40 17.51 -8.76
N SER A 573 -24.26 17.69 -10.07
CA SER A 573 -23.81 16.66 -10.99
C SER A 573 -22.35 16.34 -10.69
N LYS A 574 -22.12 15.38 -9.76
CA LYS A 574 -20.86 14.67 -9.57
C LYS A 574 -20.49 14.05 -10.93
N VAL A 575 -19.61 14.68 -11.69
CA VAL A 575 -19.03 14.02 -12.87
C VAL A 575 -18.04 13.00 -12.31
N SER A 576 -18.56 11.80 -12.08
CA SER A 576 -17.78 10.64 -11.71
C SER A 576 -16.65 10.46 -12.72
N SER A 577 -15.39 10.49 -12.29
CA SER A 577 -14.47 9.48 -12.81
C SER A 577 -15.14 8.15 -12.47
N ALA A 578 -15.68 7.46 -13.47
CA ALA A 578 -16.90 6.64 -13.38
C ALA A 578 -17.01 5.54 -12.29
N HIS A 579 -16.01 5.34 -11.42
CA HIS A 579 -15.94 4.20 -10.51
C HIS A 579 -15.27 4.43 -9.15
N SER A 580 -15.00 5.67 -8.70
CA SER A 580 -14.35 5.87 -7.38
C SER A 580 -15.06 6.94 -6.55
N TYR A 581 -15.40 6.59 -5.31
CA TYR A 581 -16.03 7.43 -4.29
C TYR A 581 -14.99 7.67 -3.19
N VAL A 582 -14.40 8.86 -3.12
CA VAL A 582 -13.48 9.22 -2.03
C VAL A 582 -14.21 9.14 -0.69
N THR A 583 -13.57 8.57 0.33
CA THR A 583 -14.08 8.54 1.71
C THR A 583 -13.25 9.47 2.58
N ASN A 584 -11.94 9.24 2.68
CA ASN A 584 -11.04 9.94 3.57
C ASN A 584 -9.68 10.25 2.93
N VAL A 585 -8.93 11.18 3.52
CA VAL A 585 -7.53 11.45 3.17
C VAL A 585 -6.58 10.55 3.97
N CYS A 586 -5.44 10.19 3.39
CA CYS A 586 -4.41 9.40 4.06
C CYS A 586 -3.51 10.27 4.95
N VAL A 587 -4.05 10.77 6.06
CA VAL A 587 -3.32 11.57 7.07
C VAL A 587 -3.58 10.98 8.46
N LYS A 588 -2.50 10.61 9.15
CA LYS A 588 -2.54 9.95 10.46
C LYS A 588 -1.66 10.66 11.49
N ALA A 589 -2.05 10.59 12.75
CA ALA A 589 -1.26 11.05 13.88
C ALA A 589 -0.83 9.86 14.75
N LEU A 590 0.45 9.81 15.14
CA LEU A 590 1.01 8.76 15.99
C LEU A 590 1.41 9.37 17.33
N THR A 591 0.79 8.88 18.40
CA THR A 591 0.94 9.42 19.76
C THR A 591 1.47 8.39 20.73
N MET A 592 2.15 8.88 21.78
CA MET A 592 2.64 8.10 22.91
C MET A 592 1.97 8.57 24.20
N PRO A 593 1.57 7.69 25.13
CA PRO A 593 1.07 8.11 26.43
C PRO A 593 2.08 9.04 27.11
N CYS A 594 1.61 10.06 27.85
CA CYS A 594 2.52 10.82 28.69
C CYS A 594 3.20 9.87 29.68
N GLU A 595 4.53 9.95 29.80
CA GLU A 595 5.28 9.22 30.83
C GLU A 595 4.63 9.54 32.20
N ALA A 596 4.06 8.53 32.85
CA ALA A 596 3.48 8.71 34.17
C ALA A 596 4.61 9.06 35.13
N GLY A 597 4.74 10.33 35.51
CA GLY A 597 5.80 10.88 36.37
C GLY A 597 6.26 9.90 37.44
N GLY A 598 7.31 9.16 37.13
CA GLY A 598 7.94 8.18 38.00
C GLY A 598 8.90 8.89 38.93
N GLY A 599 8.37 9.60 39.93
CA GLY A 599 9.19 10.18 40.98
C GLY A 599 9.91 9.11 41.80
N GLU A 600 11.23 8.98 41.59
CA GLU A 600 12.25 8.92 42.65
C GLU A 600 13.66 8.98 42.00
N GLY A 601 14.20 10.19 41.86
CA GLY A 601 15.59 10.43 41.45
C GLY A 601 15.95 11.91 41.48
N GLU A 602 16.77 12.31 42.45
CA GLU A 602 17.30 13.66 42.62
C GLU A 602 18.21 14.09 41.45
N ASP A 603 18.25 15.41 41.23
CA ASP A 603 19.15 16.21 40.39
C ASP A 603 18.75 16.40 38.93
N GLY A 604 18.33 17.64 38.63
CA GLY A 604 17.68 18.02 37.39
C GLY A 604 18.59 18.42 36.24
N ASP A 605 18.02 18.31 35.05
CA ASP A 605 18.22 19.17 33.88
C ASP A 605 16.94 19.11 33.03
N ALA A 606 16.58 20.22 32.39
CA ALA A 606 15.25 20.47 31.84
C ALA A 606 14.92 19.60 30.61
N GLY A 607 13.80 18.87 30.69
CA GLY A 607 13.12 18.21 29.57
C GLY A 607 11.61 18.35 29.80
N GLY A 608 10.84 18.60 28.73
CA GLY A 608 9.42 18.95 28.81
C GLY A 608 8.58 17.93 29.57
N GLU A 609 8.28 18.23 30.83
CA GLU A 609 7.26 17.56 31.62
C GLU A 609 5.90 18.18 31.28
N CYS A 610 4.88 17.33 31.21
CA CYS A 610 3.47 17.69 31.07
C CYS A 610 2.95 18.36 32.36
N ASP A 611 3.43 19.55 32.67
CA ASP A 611 2.87 20.39 33.74
C ASP A 611 1.66 21.16 33.19
N VAL A 612 0.47 20.65 33.51
CA VAL A 612 -0.78 21.36 33.25
C VAL A 612 -1.01 22.36 34.39
N ASP A 613 -0.87 23.66 34.11
CA ASP A 613 -1.23 24.74 35.03
C ASP A 613 -2.75 24.71 35.33
N GLY A 614 -3.11 24.19 36.51
CA GLY A 614 -4.48 24.23 37.04
C GLY A 614 -4.80 25.56 37.74
N ASP A 615 -5.68 26.37 37.17
CA ASP A 615 -6.35 27.47 37.87
C ASP A 615 -7.59 26.92 38.61
N ASP A 616 -7.45 26.72 39.91
CA ASP A 616 -8.52 26.26 40.81
C ASP A 616 -9.57 27.37 41.05
N GLY A 617 -10.65 27.34 40.26
CA GLY A 617 -11.85 28.17 40.42
C GLY A 617 -13.13 27.38 40.68
N ASN A 618 -13.36 26.98 41.93
CA ASN A 618 -14.54 26.30 42.48
C ASN A 618 -15.93 26.82 41.99
N ALA A 619 -16.76 25.94 41.38
CA ALA A 619 -18.23 25.93 41.59
C ALA A 619 -18.95 24.64 41.10
N ALA A 620 -19.45 23.88 42.08
CA ALA A 620 -20.76 23.19 42.15
C ALA A 620 -21.21 22.17 41.06
N GLN A 621 -21.39 20.94 41.57
CA GLN A 621 -22.25 19.84 41.08
C GLN A 621 -23.53 20.25 40.33
N THR A 622 -23.71 19.69 39.13
CA THR A 622 -24.94 18.97 38.73
C THR A 622 -24.59 17.95 37.64
N GLY A 623 -25.05 16.71 37.82
CA GLY A 623 -24.73 15.59 36.94
C GLY A 623 -25.38 15.65 35.56
N GLY A 624 -24.74 14.96 34.63
CA GLY A 624 -25.21 14.65 33.29
C GLY A 624 -24.15 13.81 32.60
N SER A 625 -24.43 12.52 32.46
CA SER A 625 -23.63 11.54 31.72
C SER A 625 -23.55 11.89 30.24
N SER A 626 -22.35 11.83 29.67
CA SER A 626 -22.14 11.62 28.23
C SER A 626 -20.86 10.81 28.05
N ASP A 627 -21.04 9.50 27.93
CA ASP A 627 -20.01 8.59 27.45
C ASP A 627 -19.76 8.89 25.96
N GLY A 628 -18.51 9.16 25.61
CA GLY A 628 -18.01 9.04 24.25
C GLY A 628 -16.70 8.26 24.31
N PRO A 629 -16.45 7.35 23.35
CA PRO A 629 -15.07 7.07 23.00
C PRO A 629 -14.86 7.19 21.49
N ALA A 630 -13.83 7.98 21.14
CA ALA A 630 -13.01 7.71 19.97
C ALA A 630 -12.37 6.32 20.15
N ALA A 631 -12.23 5.58 19.06
CA ALA A 631 -11.71 4.22 19.07
C ALA A 631 -10.23 4.17 19.51
N LEU A 632 -10.00 4.03 20.82
CA LEU A 632 -8.75 3.57 21.39
C LEU A 632 -8.64 2.06 21.17
N ALA A 633 -7.62 1.61 20.43
CA ALA A 633 -7.13 0.25 20.51
C ALA A 633 -6.41 0.06 21.86
N ASP A 634 -7.19 -0.11 22.94
CA ASP A 634 -6.67 -0.34 24.28
C ASP A 634 -6.25 -1.82 24.44
N THR A 635 -4.96 -2.04 24.66
CA THR A 635 -4.39 -3.35 25.01
C THR A 635 -4.21 -3.42 26.51
N GLY A 636 -5.30 -3.76 27.22
CA GLY A 636 -5.31 -3.93 28.66
C GLY A 636 -4.91 -5.33 29.10
N ASP A 637 -3.71 -5.44 29.67
CA ASP A 637 -3.21 -6.60 30.40
C ASP A 637 -4.03 -6.82 31.69
N VAL A 638 -4.57 -8.03 31.91
CA VAL A 638 -5.26 -8.38 33.16
C VAL A 638 -4.70 -9.65 33.78
N ALA A 639 -3.91 -9.43 34.83
CA ALA A 639 -3.50 -10.43 35.79
C ALA A 639 -4.69 -11.19 36.38
N ALA A 640 -4.55 -12.52 36.41
CA ALA A 640 -5.51 -13.47 36.92
C ALA A 640 -5.88 -13.27 38.41
N PRO A 641 -7.11 -13.64 38.80
CA PRO A 641 -7.35 -14.19 40.12
C PRO A 641 -7.75 -15.66 40.05
N VAL A 642 -6.93 -16.49 40.70
CA VAL A 642 -7.24 -17.88 41.06
C VAL A 642 -8.37 -17.90 42.08
N ALA A 643 -9.54 -18.47 41.73
CA ALA A 643 -10.46 -19.08 42.69
C ALA A 643 -11.48 -20.02 42.02
N THR A 644 -11.18 -21.32 42.10
CA THR A 644 -12.11 -22.45 42.37
C THR A 644 -13.50 -22.45 41.73
N SER A 645 -13.73 -23.40 40.81
CA SER A 645 -15.03 -24.05 40.66
C SER A 645 -14.87 -25.53 40.31
N LEU A 646 -15.02 -26.37 41.33
CA LEU A 646 -15.34 -27.79 41.21
C LEU A 646 -16.81 -27.94 40.82
N ALA A 647 -17.09 -28.93 39.97
CA ALA A 647 -18.39 -29.46 39.59
C ALA A 647 -19.21 -28.61 38.59
N VAL A 648 -19.13 -28.97 37.31
CA VAL A 648 -20.20 -29.68 36.55
C VAL A 648 -19.68 -29.88 35.12
N PHE A 649 -19.04 -31.02 34.84
CA PHE A 649 -18.82 -31.50 33.47
C PHE A 649 -18.90 -33.04 33.47
N ALA A 650 -20.12 -33.51 33.72
CA ALA A 650 -20.62 -34.79 33.24
C ALA A 650 -22.01 -34.49 32.69
N VAL A 651 -22.36 -35.09 31.55
CA VAL A 651 -23.60 -34.88 30.77
C VAL A 651 -23.52 -33.85 29.64
N VAL A 652 -22.61 -34.02 28.66
CA VAL A 652 -22.92 -33.86 27.21
C VAL A 652 -22.06 -34.81 26.34
N LEU A 653 -21.73 -36.00 26.86
CA LEU A 653 -21.15 -37.09 26.05
C LEU A 653 -22.14 -38.25 25.97
N ALA A 654 -23.36 -37.96 25.50
CA ALA A 654 -24.44 -38.96 25.39
C ALA A 654 -25.48 -38.67 24.30
N VAL A 655 -25.20 -37.79 23.32
CA VAL A 655 -26.19 -37.44 22.28
C VAL A 655 -25.74 -37.74 20.83
N PHE A 656 -24.47 -38.07 20.57
CA PHE A 656 -24.02 -38.37 19.19
C PHE A 656 -23.85 -39.86 18.82
N VAL A 657 -24.37 -40.80 19.62
CA VAL A 657 -24.33 -42.25 19.31
C VAL A 657 -25.71 -42.85 18.97
N VAL A 658 -26.79 -42.06 18.86
CA VAL A 658 -28.15 -42.62 18.63
C VAL A 658 -28.84 -42.15 17.33
N ALA A 659 -28.17 -41.36 16.48
CA ALA A 659 -28.76 -40.88 15.22
C ALA A 659 -28.25 -41.58 13.94
N MET A 660 -27.83 -42.85 14.02
CA MET A 660 -27.53 -43.66 12.81
C MET A 660 -27.96 -45.13 12.90
N THR A 661 -29.10 -45.41 13.52
CA THR A 661 -29.86 -46.64 13.20
C THR A 661 -31.35 -46.43 13.43
N ARG A 662 -32.09 -46.09 12.37
CA ARG A 662 -33.42 -46.63 12.00
C ARG A 662 -34.09 -45.75 10.95
N ARG A 663 -34.01 -46.18 9.68
CA ARG A 663 -35.12 -46.21 8.71
C ARG A 663 -34.61 -46.77 7.39
N VAL A 664 -34.71 -48.09 7.22
CA VAL A 664 -35.46 -48.75 6.13
C VAL A 664 -35.69 -50.20 6.57
N ALA A 665 -36.92 -50.49 6.98
CA ALA A 665 -37.47 -51.85 6.96
C ALA A 665 -38.98 -51.72 6.78
N THR A 666 -39.43 -51.89 5.53
CA THR A 666 -40.79 -52.31 5.20
C THR A 666 -40.68 -53.49 4.25
N ASP A 667 -41.10 -54.63 4.77
CA ASP A 667 -41.71 -55.79 4.12
C ASP A 667 -41.10 -56.41 2.86
N GLY A 668 -40.84 -57.72 2.97
CA GLY A 668 -41.57 -58.65 2.11
C GLY A 668 -40.77 -59.70 1.32
N ARG A 669 -40.64 -60.87 1.96
CA ARG A 669 -40.70 -62.24 1.39
C ARG A 669 -39.43 -62.93 0.86
N CYS A 670 -39.21 -64.06 1.55
CA CYS A 670 -38.89 -65.41 1.04
C CYS A 670 -37.46 -65.73 0.59
N GLY A 671 -36.73 -66.37 1.50
CA GLY A 671 -36.60 -67.83 1.42
C GLY A 671 -35.19 -68.39 1.24
N ASN A 672 -34.73 -69.11 2.26
CA ASN A 672 -33.76 -70.24 2.26
C ASN A 672 -32.43 -70.04 1.49
N GLY A 673 -31.25 -70.17 2.08
CA GLY A 673 -30.85 -70.88 3.28
C GLY A 673 -29.51 -71.57 3.00
N ARG A 674 -28.59 -71.49 3.98
CA ARG A 674 -27.52 -72.48 4.25
C ARG A 674 -26.51 -72.79 3.13
N LYS A 675 -25.26 -72.34 3.31
CA LYS A 675 -24.12 -73.12 3.87
C LYS A 675 -22.78 -72.52 3.42
N ARG A 676 -21.85 -72.42 4.40
CA ARG A 676 -20.40 -72.73 4.34
C ARG A 676 -19.56 -71.95 3.32
N ARG A 677 -18.28 -71.64 3.49
CA ARG A 677 -17.23 -71.70 4.53
C ARG A 677 -15.98 -71.23 3.74
N ALA A 678 -15.00 -70.68 4.42
CA ALA A 678 -13.61 -70.45 3.98
C ALA A 678 -13.28 -69.14 3.24
N LEU A 679 -12.56 -68.31 3.99
CA LEU A 679 -11.43 -67.40 3.69
C LEU A 679 -10.49 -67.88 2.54
N PRO A 680 -9.60 -67.05 1.96
CA PRO A 680 -8.81 -65.95 2.57
C PRO A 680 -9.43 -64.57 2.52
#